data_AF-A0A972E0J6-F1
#
_entry.id   AF-A0A972E0J6-F1
#
_cell.length_a   1.000
_cell.length_b   1.000
_cell.length_c   1.000
_cell.angle_alpha   90.00
_cell.angle_beta   90.00
_cell.angle_gamma   90.00
#
_symmetry.space_group_name_H-M   'P 1'
#
loop_
_entity.id
_entity.type
_entity.pdbx_description
1 polymer ?
#
loop_
_entity_poly.entity_id
_entity_poly.type
_entity_poly.pdbx_seq_one_letter_code
_entity_poly.pdbx_strand_id
1 'polypeptide(L)'
;MLRVRIDNHDAKVMPISLAQMVFDGRLDRHDPAKSSDGATEQPLERAIGSTCLEALAAELLVRLRSMYRRGVRAEGIDALRTRVESLCQWHWAVPNIRARFLWSAAWLNELSERFETAVSYYDAFLQARCRESHLRLLAYNNRGALCIRLGRLDGVQDLAKSAIPSDTSSGRPAPVTGLPAACFNLLNVINVAIEVDNLTQAVDGQLTEYFLQLPEEARRHWLGAASHADRASMHGPEESSILGDPTWRSLNHLTSRLAAQAMSLDPTQAAEQTPAREASCELLLWGDDLPVCAHDRYAEAATLLLGNQIPSSLLSQDHPGRRAEQSALEELAEIEGLVAAGSFELARSRLEVQRKILVAVDHQVRRDELLAQVEAELLRIKDDEKDFRQLQLQRTCARLVSELERVCKLTNLTAAERQIEDLKHRLAEHKSRLGPQAGAEFVGLLEELSFRAERHLGRLRRLDVRKRIREPLRQLRRTWPADWTAPVPDSAYAALAQCHLNDPSGHVEDWSRLRDQLDAHQAQFRLRTALAQWSSEPALPERVEALLADVLTLCPDSWHTIAPFFGLTGERPSATASGAATDMRTALEAAARHMLPAPPAGSEQRGQSHRRDLLNRAGSLVNRAFRELHGNPGRFARLWECLRSTLTPALADAPVEAIADISAIAGRCLDHWPARGSGLAGRSDPRNPVRLFLESCEKTRCLAMAERLLDSEPAKVQEASEHIGWALGMGLDANDQVRRAAACLYLAGRHDQDPPALQRQVLDGLDAWAEGLAEDAVRRITEQEIIGRIATIRTPLGSAPSDRQEI
;
A
#
# COMPACT_ATOMS: atom_id res chain seq x y z
N MET A 1 -79.43 25.26 2.23
CA MET A 1 -78.92 23.90 2.47
C MET A 1 -79.41 23.01 1.34
N LEU A 2 -78.53 22.22 0.75
CA LEU A 2 -78.87 21.31 -0.36
C LEU A 2 -79.09 19.90 0.19
N ARG A 3 -80.06 19.14 -0.34
CA ARG A 3 -80.17 17.71 -0.06
C ARG A 3 -79.56 16.93 -1.22
N VAL A 4 -78.63 16.03 -0.93
CA VAL A 4 -77.95 15.21 -1.94
C VAL A 4 -78.05 13.75 -1.51
N ARG A 5 -78.21 12.85 -2.48
CA ARG A 5 -78.25 11.42 -2.21
C ARG A 5 -76.83 10.86 -2.20
N ILE A 6 -76.41 10.30 -1.06
CA ILE A 6 -75.10 9.64 -0.89
C ILE A 6 -75.39 8.21 -0.47
N ASP A 7 -74.86 7.22 -1.19
CA ASP A 7 -75.09 5.79 -0.90
C ASP A 7 -76.59 5.45 -0.71
N ASN A 8 -77.45 5.97 -1.59
CA ASN A 8 -78.93 5.84 -1.54
C ASN A 8 -79.65 6.54 -0.37
N HIS A 9 -78.97 7.32 0.47
CA HIS A 9 -79.57 8.08 1.58
C HIS A 9 -79.60 9.59 1.32
N ASP A 10 -80.72 10.25 1.65
CA ASP A 10 -80.85 11.71 1.53
C ASP A 10 -80.12 12.41 2.68
N ALA A 11 -79.00 13.08 2.38
CA ALA A 11 -78.22 13.85 3.35
C ALA A 11 -78.44 15.36 3.13
N LYS A 12 -78.68 16.11 4.23
CA LYS A 12 -78.65 17.58 4.20
C LYS A 12 -77.21 18.06 4.35
N VAL A 13 -76.74 18.83 3.37
CA VAL A 13 -75.34 19.23 3.27
C VAL A 13 -75.21 20.74 3.32
N MET A 14 -74.23 21.21 4.10
CA MET A 14 -73.81 22.62 4.15
C MET A 14 -72.96 22.98 2.92
N PRO A 15 -72.99 24.22 2.42
CA PRO A 15 -72.23 24.62 1.23
C PRO A 15 -70.74 24.23 1.25
N ILE A 16 -70.05 24.42 2.39
CA ILE A 16 -68.63 24.05 2.54
C ILE A 16 -68.44 22.54 2.50
N SER A 17 -69.26 21.77 3.24
CA SER A 17 -69.20 20.31 3.23
C SER A 17 -69.53 19.72 1.86
N LEU A 18 -70.44 20.36 1.12
CA LEU A 18 -70.76 20.00 -0.26
C LEU A 18 -69.54 20.20 -1.15
N ALA A 19 -68.88 21.36 -1.04
CA ALA A 19 -67.68 21.64 -1.80
C ALA A 19 -66.56 20.63 -1.51
N GLN A 20 -66.29 20.33 -0.24
CA GLN A 20 -65.32 19.32 0.17
C GLN A 20 -65.65 17.94 -0.41
N MET A 21 -66.90 17.49 -0.33
CA MET A 21 -67.30 16.19 -0.88
C MET A 21 -67.17 16.10 -2.41
N VAL A 22 -67.40 17.20 -3.13
CA VAL A 22 -67.21 17.26 -4.59
C VAL A 22 -65.72 17.13 -4.93
N PHE A 23 -64.84 17.87 -4.24
CA PHE A 23 -63.39 17.76 -4.47
C PHE A 23 -62.79 16.43 -3.98
N ASP A 24 -63.33 15.85 -2.90
CA ASP A 24 -62.98 14.50 -2.44
C ASP A 24 -63.52 13.40 -3.37
N GLY A 25 -64.35 13.76 -4.35
CA GLY A 25 -64.88 12.85 -5.35
C GLY A 25 -66.04 11.98 -4.91
N ARG A 26 -66.67 12.32 -3.79
CA ARG A 26 -67.85 11.63 -3.28
C ARG A 26 -69.13 12.05 -4.00
N LEU A 27 -69.08 13.17 -4.71
CA LEU A 27 -70.19 13.74 -5.47
C LEU A 27 -69.73 14.20 -6.86
N ASP A 28 -70.56 13.97 -7.87
CA ASP A 28 -70.39 14.40 -9.27
C ASP A 28 -71.65 15.11 -9.79
N ARG A 29 -71.58 15.74 -10.98
CA ARG A 29 -72.67 16.54 -11.58
C ARG A 29 -74.00 15.81 -11.72
N HIS A 30 -73.95 14.49 -11.87
CA HIS A 30 -75.12 13.65 -12.14
C HIS A 30 -75.83 13.19 -10.87
N ASP A 31 -75.22 13.39 -9.69
CA ASP A 31 -75.81 12.93 -8.45
C ASP A 31 -77.14 13.65 -8.17
N PRO A 32 -78.20 12.91 -7.78
CA PRO A 32 -79.50 13.50 -7.58
C PRO A 32 -79.51 14.40 -6.34
N ALA A 33 -79.95 15.64 -6.54
CA ALA A 33 -80.05 16.67 -5.52
C ALA A 33 -81.39 17.40 -5.55
N LYS A 34 -81.80 17.92 -4.39
CA LYS A 34 -82.99 18.77 -4.21
C LYS A 34 -82.56 20.12 -3.64
N SER A 35 -82.92 21.20 -4.31
CA SER A 35 -82.82 22.55 -3.74
C SER A 35 -83.73 22.67 -2.52
N SER A 36 -83.44 23.60 -1.60
CA SER A 36 -84.20 23.73 -0.34
C SER A 36 -85.71 23.95 -0.56
N ASP A 37 -86.09 24.49 -1.72
CA ASP A 37 -87.47 24.86 -2.07
C ASP A 37 -88.03 24.02 -3.25
N GLY A 38 -87.23 23.10 -3.82
CA GLY A 38 -87.62 22.29 -4.98
C GLY A 38 -88.07 20.88 -4.58
N ALA A 39 -89.29 20.49 -4.96
CA ALA A 39 -89.82 19.15 -4.71
C ALA A 39 -89.23 18.06 -5.64
N THR A 40 -88.65 18.46 -6.77
CA THR A 40 -88.17 17.56 -7.83
C THR A 40 -86.66 17.30 -7.71
N GLU A 41 -86.27 16.02 -7.75
CA GLU A 41 -84.85 15.62 -7.91
C GLU A 41 -84.33 16.09 -9.26
N GLN A 42 -83.18 16.75 -9.24
CA GLN A 42 -82.46 17.19 -10.43
C GLN A 42 -80.97 16.85 -10.27
N PRO A 43 -80.19 16.75 -11.36
CA PRO A 43 -78.73 16.58 -11.27
C PRO A 43 -78.11 17.69 -10.43
N LEU A 44 -77.08 17.35 -9.65
CA LEU A 44 -76.39 18.26 -8.75
C LEU A 44 -75.99 19.58 -9.43
N GLU A 45 -75.48 19.53 -10.66
CA GLU A 45 -75.09 20.74 -11.42
C GLU A 45 -76.24 21.75 -11.63
N ARG A 46 -77.50 21.29 -11.67
CA ARG A 46 -78.68 22.15 -11.85
C ARG A 46 -79.30 22.60 -10.52
N ALA A 47 -79.08 21.83 -9.45
CA ALA A 47 -79.66 22.09 -8.14
C ALA A 47 -78.84 23.06 -7.27
N ILE A 48 -77.58 23.32 -7.63
CA ILE A 48 -76.64 24.17 -6.88
C ILE A 48 -77.02 25.65 -7.01
N GLY A 49 -77.24 26.31 -5.86
CA GLY A 49 -77.46 27.76 -5.78
C GLY A 49 -76.17 28.57 -5.61
N SER A 50 -76.27 29.91 -5.72
CA SER A 50 -75.13 30.85 -5.68
C SER A 50 -74.21 30.68 -4.47
N THR A 51 -74.75 30.44 -3.27
CA THR A 51 -73.96 30.23 -2.05
C THR A 51 -73.10 28.97 -2.10
N CYS A 52 -73.58 27.91 -2.77
CA CYS A 52 -72.82 26.68 -2.97
C CYS A 52 -71.78 26.83 -4.08
N LEU A 53 -72.04 27.66 -5.10
CA LEU A 53 -71.06 28.02 -6.14
C LEU A 53 -69.86 28.78 -5.56
N GLU A 54 -70.10 29.78 -4.72
CA GLU A 54 -69.01 30.51 -4.06
C GLU A 54 -68.25 29.60 -3.09
N ALA A 55 -68.93 28.69 -2.40
CA ALA A 55 -68.27 27.71 -1.53
C ALA A 55 -67.35 26.77 -2.32
N LEU A 56 -67.75 26.34 -3.53
CA LEU A 56 -66.90 25.55 -4.43
C LEU A 56 -65.67 26.34 -4.92
N ALA A 57 -65.83 27.62 -5.27
CA ALA A 57 -64.71 28.47 -5.66
C ALA A 57 -63.78 28.80 -4.48
N ALA A 58 -64.32 28.94 -3.27
CA ALA A 58 -63.53 29.13 -2.06
C ALA A 58 -62.76 27.86 -1.66
N GLU A 59 -63.38 26.69 -1.76
CA GLU A 59 -62.71 25.41 -1.51
C GLU A 59 -61.60 25.16 -2.54
N LEU A 60 -61.82 25.50 -3.82
CA LEU A 60 -60.76 25.48 -4.83
C LEU A 60 -59.58 26.36 -4.41
N LEU A 61 -59.85 27.60 -4.01
CA LEU A 61 -58.81 28.53 -3.57
C LEU A 61 -58.02 27.97 -2.37
N VAL A 62 -58.72 27.36 -1.40
CA VAL A 62 -58.09 26.71 -0.25
C VAL A 62 -57.17 25.57 -0.70
N ARG A 63 -57.63 24.71 -1.62
CA ARG A 63 -56.83 23.59 -2.14
C ARG A 63 -55.61 24.08 -2.93
N LEU A 64 -55.78 25.07 -3.81
CA LEU A 64 -54.65 25.68 -4.53
C LEU A 64 -53.62 26.30 -3.58
N ARG A 65 -54.07 27.04 -2.55
CA ARG A 65 -53.17 27.62 -1.53
C ARG A 65 -52.50 26.54 -0.66
N SER A 66 -53.17 25.43 -0.40
CA SER A 66 -52.61 24.32 0.37
C SER A 66 -51.40 23.68 -0.30
N MET A 67 -51.32 23.72 -1.64
CA MET A 67 -50.18 23.21 -2.41
C MET A 67 -48.86 23.91 -2.05
N TYR A 68 -48.93 25.13 -1.51
CA TYR A 68 -47.76 25.93 -1.13
C TYR A 68 -47.38 25.83 0.35
N ARG A 69 -48.20 25.18 1.19
CA ARG A 69 -47.89 25.01 2.62
C ARG A 69 -47.04 23.76 2.83
N ARG A 70 -45.87 23.90 3.44
CA ARG A 70 -45.04 22.75 3.88
C ARG A 70 -45.79 21.97 4.97
N GLY A 71 -46.41 20.83 4.62
CA GLY A 71 -47.14 19.98 5.57
C GLY A 71 -47.64 18.66 4.98
N VAL A 72 -47.88 17.67 5.86
CA VAL A 72 -48.08 16.22 5.59
C VAL A 72 -49.37 15.86 4.82
N ARG A 73 -50.17 16.84 4.37
CA ARG A 73 -51.45 16.61 3.66
C ARG A 73 -51.68 17.59 2.50
N ALA A 74 -50.66 17.93 1.74
CA ALA A 74 -50.87 18.62 0.46
C ALA A 74 -51.54 17.63 -0.51
N GLU A 75 -52.69 18.01 -1.09
CA GLU A 75 -53.35 17.23 -2.13
C GLU A 75 -52.44 17.12 -3.35
N GLY A 76 -52.31 15.92 -3.92
CA GLY A 76 -51.51 15.69 -5.12
C GLY A 76 -52.09 16.45 -6.31
N ILE A 77 -51.22 17.06 -7.11
CA ILE A 77 -51.64 18.00 -8.15
C ILE A 77 -52.39 17.32 -9.29
N ASP A 78 -52.06 16.07 -9.60
CA ASP A 78 -52.83 15.26 -10.53
C ASP A 78 -54.27 15.03 -10.05
N ALA A 79 -54.46 14.78 -8.76
CA ALA A 79 -55.79 14.55 -8.19
C ALA A 79 -56.64 15.83 -8.26
N LEU A 80 -56.07 16.96 -7.84
CA LEU A 80 -56.75 18.25 -7.92
C LEU A 80 -57.02 18.65 -9.38
N ARG A 81 -56.05 18.47 -10.28
CA ARG A 81 -56.21 18.73 -11.73
C ARG A 81 -57.40 17.96 -12.29
N THR A 82 -57.46 16.64 -12.09
CA THR A 82 -58.56 15.82 -12.61
C THR A 82 -59.91 16.25 -12.05
N ARG A 83 -59.97 16.69 -10.78
CA ARG A 83 -61.20 17.22 -10.17
C ARG A 83 -61.63 18.55 -10.80
N VAL A 84 -60.69 19.48 -10.97
CA VAL A 84 -60.97 20.78 -11.59
C VAL A 84 -61.35 20.63 -13.07
N GLU A 85 -60.70 19.73 -13.81
CA GLU A 85 -61.08 19.38 -15.19
C GLU A 85 -62.51 18.85 -15.27
N SER A 86 -62.91 17.98 -14.33
CA SER A 86 -64.29 17.51 -14.24
C SER A 86 -65.26 18.68 -13.98
N LEU A 87 -64.93 19.57 -13.04
CA LEU A 87 -65.73 20.76 -12.75
C LEU A 87 -65.85 21.72 -13.95
N CYS A 88 -64.85 21.80 -14.83
CA CYS A 88 -64.96 22.58 -16.06
C CYS A 88 -66.04 22.06 -17.02
N GLN A 89 -66.42 20.79 -16.92
CA GLN A 89 -67.48 20.17 -17.72
C GLN A 89 -68.89 20.41 -17.18
N TRP A 90 -69.02 20.99 -15.99
CA TRP A 90 -70.31 21.31 -15.39
C TRP A 90 -70.91 22.56 -16.02
N HIS A 91 -72.24 22.63 -16.03
CA HIS A 91 -72.92 23.84 -16.48
C HIS A 91 -72.98 24.90 -15.38
N TRP A 92 -72.21 25.98 -15.53
CA TRP A 92 -72.15 27.06 -14.55
C TRP A 92 -73.00 28.26 -14.96
N ALA A 93 -74.02 28.59 -14.15
CA ALA A 93 -74.88 29.76 -14.36
C ALA A 93 -74.17 31.11 -14.10
N VAL A 94 -73.05 31.09 -13.36
CA VAL A 94 -72.27 32.30 -13.02
C VAL A 94 -70.96 32.29 -13.84
N PRO A 95 -70.81 33.16 -14.85
CA PRO A 95 -69.65 33.16 -15.74
C PRO A 95 -68.31 33.33 -15.02
N ASN A 96 -68.30 34.09 -13.92
CA ASN A 96 -67.08 34.36 -13.16
C ASN A 96 -66.54 33.11 -12.44
N ILE A 97 -67.44 32.29 -11.90
CA ILE A 97 -67.08 31.03 -11.22
C ILE A 97 -66.53 30.04 -12.25
N ARG A 98 -67.16 29.95 -13.42
CA ARG A 98 -66.64 29.17 -14.55
C ARG A 98 -65.23 29.62 -14.95
N ALA A 99 -65.00 30.93 -15.02
CA ALA A 99 -63.69 31.47 -15.37
C ALA A 99 -62.61 31.06 -14.37
N ARG A 100 -62.90 31.07 -13.05
CA ARG A 100 -61.96 30.61 -12.01
C ARG A 100 -61.59 29.13 -12.17
N PHE A 101 -62.56 28.26 -12.48
CA PHE A 101 -62.29 26.85 -12.77
C PHE A 101 -61.45 26.67 -14.04
N LEU A 102 -61.79 27.36 -15.13
CA LEU A 102 -61.04 27.29 -16.39
C LEU A 102 -59.60 27.76 -16.23
N TRP A 103 -59.38 28.87 -15.54
CA TRP A 103 -58.03 29.38 -15.25
C TRP A 103 -57.24 28.39 -14.40
N SER A 104 -57.87 27.83 -13.36
CA SER A 104 -57.22 26.85 -12.48
C SER A 104 -56.92 25.54 -13.20
N ALA A 105 -57.81 25.07 -14.08
CA ALA A 105 -57.58 23.89 -14.91
C ALA A 105 -56.41 24.10 -15.87
N ALA A 106 -56.34 25.28 -16.49
CA ALA A 106 -55.24 25.66 -17.37
C ALA A 106 -53.91 25.64 -16.61
N TRP A 107 -53.89 26.30 -15.45
CA TRP A 107 -52.72 26.41 -14.61
C TRP A 107 -52.25 25.05 -14.04
N LEU A 108 -53.18 24.21 -13.55
CA LEU A 108 -52.83 22.87 -13.05
C LEU A 108 -52.34 21.94 -14.17
N ASN A 109 -52.86 22.09 -15.40
CA ASN A 109 -52.35 21.36 -16.55
C ASN A 109 -50.96 21.84 -16.98
N GLU A 110 -50.69 23.15 -16.89
CA GLU A 110 -49.36 23.72 -17.12
C GLU A 110 -48.36 23.16 -16.10
N LEU A 111 -48.71 23.16 -14.81
CA LEU A 111 -47.89 22.59 -13.74
C LEU A 111 -47.68 21.08 -13.88
N SER A 112 -48.59 20.37 -14.55
CA SER A 112 -48.46 18.94 -14.83
C SER A 112 -47.89 18.65 -16.22
N GLU A 113 -47.33 19.67 -16.88
CA GLU A 113 -46.72 19.61 -18.21
C GLU A 113 -47.60 19.11 -19.36
N ARG A 114 -48.94 19.19 -19.20
CA ARG A 114 -49.92 18.89 -20.26
C ARG A 114 -50.17 20.14 -21.10
N PHE A 115 -49.13 20.62 -21.79
CA PHE A 115 -49.11 21.95 -22.39
C PHE A 115 -50.22 22.21 -23.42
N GLU A 116 -50.54 21.28 -24.33
CA GLU A 116 -51.64 21.53 -25.28
C GLU A 116 -53.01 21.61 -24.59
N THR A 117 -53.19 20.83 -23.51
CA THR A 117 -54.41 20.85 -22.69
C THR A 117 -54.50 22.16 -21.89
N ALA A 118 -53.37 22.61 -21.32
CA ALA A 118 -53.27 23.89 -20.63
C ALA A 118 -53.62 25.06 -21.55
N VAL A 119 -53.06 25.10 -22.77
CA VAL A 119 -53.39 26.11 -23.78
C VAL A 119 -54.88 26.10 -24.11
N SER A 120 -55.48 24.92 -24.29
CA SER A 120 -56.92 24.80 -24.57
C SER A 120 -57.80 25.36 -23.45
N TYR A 121 -57.41 25.16 -22.18
CA TYR A 121 -58.13 25.73 -21.04
C TYR A 121 -57.87 27.23 -20.87
N TYR A 122 -56.65 27.73 -21.14
CA TYR A 122 -56.38 29.17 -21.19
C TYR A 122 -57.20 29.85 -22.29
N ASP A 123 -57.31 29.24 -23.48
CA ASP A 123 -58.19 29.69 -24.56
C ASP A 123 -59.65 29.80 -24.09
N ALA A 124 -60.17 28.73 -23.48
CA ALA A 124 -61.53 28.72 -22.94
C ALA A 124 -61.75 29.77 -21.84
N PHE A 125 -60.74 30.01 -21.00
CA PHE A 125 -60.77 31.05 -19.97
C PHE A 125 -60.78 32.46 -20.58
N LEU A 126 -59.92 32.74 -21.57
CA LEU A 126 -59.82 34.05 -22.22
C LEU A 126 -61.12 34.41 -22.96
N GLN A 127 -61.84 33.41 -23.46
CA GLN A 127 -63.18 33.58 -24.03
C GLN A 127 -64.29 33.75 -22.97
N ALA A 128 -64.04 33.38 -21.72
CA ALA A 128 -65.02 33.50 -20.64
C ALA A 128 -65.08 34.93 -20.05
N ARG A 129 -66.28 35.32 -19.61
CA ARG A 129 -66.47 36.60 -18.90
C ARG A 129 -65.91 36.49 -17.48
N CYS A 130 -64.71 37.01 -17.30
CA CYS A 130 -63.98 37.12 -16.03
C CYS A 130 -63.84 38.59 -15.60
N ARG A 131 -64.15 38.90 -14.33
CA ARG A 131 -64.00 40.24 -13.73
C ARG A 131 -62.59 40.47 -13.18
N GLU A 132 -61.82 39.41 -12.97
CA GLU A 132 -60.45 39.44 -12.47
C GLU A 132 -59.46 39.74 -13.61
N SER A 133 -59.24 41.04 -13.89
CA SER A 133 -58.34 41.51 -14.97
C SER A 133 -56.90 40.98 -14.84
N HIS A 134 -56.39 40.83 -13.61
CA HIS A 134 -55.05 40.29 -13.35
C HIS A 134 -54.89 38.83 -13.81
N LEU A 135 -55.89 37.97 -13.57
CA LEU A 135 -55.86 36.57 -14.06
C LEU A 135 -55.87 36.50 -15.58
N ARG A 136 -56.50 37.48 -16.24
CA ARG A 136 -56.49 37.60 -17.71
C ARG A 136 -55.11 37.95 -18.25
N LEU A 137 -54.38 38.86 -17.61
CA LEU A 137 -52.99 39.16 -17.97
C LEU A 137 -52.07 37.95 -17.74
N LEU A 138 -52.19 37.29 -16.59
CA LEU A 138 -51.44 36.05 -16.31
C LEU A 138 -51.74 34.95 -17.33
N ALA A 139 -53.00 34.78 -17.73
CA ALA A 139 -53.38 33.81 -18.75
C ALA A 139 -52.76 34.13 -20.12
N TYR A 140 -52.74 35.40 -20.55
CA TYR A 140 -52.05 35.79 -21.78
C TYR A 140 -50.54 35.51 -21.70
N ASN A 141 -49.89 35.85 -20.58
CA ASN A 141 -48.47 35.57 -20.39
C ASN A 141 -48.15 34.06 -20.44
N ASN A 142 -48.86 33.25 -19.66
CA ASN A 142 -48.65 31.80 -19.57
C ASN A 142 -48.97 31.11 -20.89
N ARG A 143 -50.14 31.40 -21.49
CA ARG A 143 -50.50 30.88 -22.81
C ARG A 143 -49.49 31.29 -23.88
N GLY A 144 -49.04 32.55 -23.85
CA GLY A 144 -48.04 33.07 -24.78
C GLY A 144 -46.74 32.28 -24.71
N ALA A 145 -46.17 32.12 -23.52
CA ALA A 145 -44.95 31.34 -23.30
C ALA A 145 -45.11 29.87 -23.72
N LEU A 146 -46.25 29.24 -23.38
CA LEU A 146 -46.56 27.86 -23.77
C LEU A 146 -46.71 27.70 -25.28
N CYS A 147 -47.41 28.60 -25.97
CA CYS A 147 -47.56 28.57 -27.42
C CYS A 147 -46.19 28.69 -28.11
N ILE A 148 -45.31 29.57 -27.65
CA ILE A 148 -43.93 29.67 -28.17
C ILE A 148 -43.16 28.37 -27.94
N ARG A 149 -43.25 27.78 -26.74
CA ARG A 149 -42.62 26.49 -26.42
C ARG A 149 -43.13 25.35 -27.32
N LEU A 150 -44.38 25.42 -27.74
CA LEU A 150 -45.00 24.47 -28.69
C LEU A 150 -44.74 24.84 -30.17
N GLY A 151 -43.89 25.84 -30.45
CA GLY A 151 -43.54 26.27 -31.80
C GLY A 151 -44.64 27.07 -32.51
N ARG A 152 -45.62 27.62 -31.78
CA ARG A 152 -46.72 28.41 -32.32
C ARG A 152 -46.47 29.90 -32.14
N LEU A 153 -46.51 30.63 -33.24
CA LEU A 153 -46.23 32.07 -33.28
C LEU A 153 -47.36 32.95 -32.72
N ASP A 154 -48.58 32.42 -32.58
CA ASP A 154 -49.69 33.17 -31.96
C ASP A 154 -49.40 33.53 -30.48
N GLY A 155 -48.45 32.82 -29.85
CA GLY A 155 -47.96 33.16 -28.51
C GLY A 155 -47.29 34.53 -28.41
N VAL A 156 -46.73 35.07 -29.51
CA VAL A 156 -46.11 36.42 -29.53
C VAL A 156 -47.16 37.50 -29.23
N GLN A 157 -48.34 37.38 -29.84
CA GLN A 157 -49.42 38.35 -29.62
C GLN A 157 -49.95 38.31 -28.18
N ASP A 158 -49.94 37.14 -27.55
CA ASP A 158 -50.39 36.99 -26.17
C ASP A 158 -49.38 37.54 -25.16
N LEU A 159 -48.08 37.29 -25.37
CA LEU A 159 -47.04 37.97 -24.61
C LEU A 159 -47.14 39.49 -24.76
N ALA A 160 -47.43 39.98 -25.96
CA ALA A 160 -47.67 41.40 -26.21
C ALA A 160 -48.93 41.94 -25.51
N LYS A 161 -50.05 41.21 -25.51
CA LYS A 161 -51.27 41.57 -24.77
C LYS A 161 -51.04 41.65 -23.26
N SER A 162 -50.17 40.80 -22.73
CA SER A 162 -49.83 40.80 -21.31
C SER A 162 -48.82 41.89 -20.94
N ALA A 163 -47.86 42.19 -21.80
CA ALA A 163 -46.85 43.24 -21.61
C ALA A 163 -47.41 44.65 -21.89
N ILE A 164 -48.42 44.74 -22.77
CA ILE A 164 -49.01 45.99 -23.26
C ILE A 164 -50.54 45.90 -23.14
N PRO A 165 -51.10 45.97 -21.92
CA PRO A 165 -52.53 45.78 -21.72
C PRO A 165 -53.34 46.90 -22.38
N SER A 166 -54.41 46.53 -23.07
CA SER A 166 -55.35 47.46 -23.69
C SER A 166 -56.54 47.68 -22.76
N ASP A 167 -56.53 48.73 -21.95
CA ASP A 167 -57.71 49.11 -21.17
C ASP A 167 -58.77 49.73 -22.09
N THR A 168 -59.69 48.90 -22.56
CA THR A 168 -60.77 49.27 -23.49
C THR A 168 -62.05 49.74 -22.78
N SER A 169 -62.06 49.88 -21.44
CA SER A 169 -63.31 50.04 -20.68
C SER A 169 -63.42 51.25 -19.74
N SER A 170 -62.47 52.19 -19.74
CA SER A 170 -62.67 53.48 -19.07
C SER A 170 -62.04 54.63 -19.84
N GLY A 171 -62.83 55.63 -20.23
CA GLY A 171 -62.37 56.86 -20.89
C GLY A 171 -61.53 57.80 -20.01
N ARG A 172 -60.68 57.25 -19.14
CA ARG A 172 -59.65 57.94 -18.37
C ARG A 172 -58.31 57.23 -18.62
N PRO A 173 -57.21 57.97 -18.81
CA PRO A 173 -55.89 57.37 -18.97
C PRO A 173 -55.46 56.74 -17.64
N ALA A 174 -55.68 55.44 -17.49
CA ALA A 174 -55.02 54.64 -16.46
C ALA A 174 -53.56 54.40 -16.89
N PRO A 175 -52.60 54.29 -15.94
CA PRO A 175 -51.22 53.99 -16.28
C PRO A 175 -51.14 52.62 -16.96
N VAL A 176 -50.90 52.63 -18.27
CA VAL A 176 -50.77 51.43 -19.13
C VAL A 176 -49.53 50.67 -18.70
N THR A 177 -49.69 49.71 -17.82
CA THR A 177 -48.56 48.95 -17.24
C THR A 177 -48.89 47.47 -17.31
N GLY A 178 -48.16 46.75 -18.19
CA GLY A 178 -48.29 45.30 -18.31
C GLY A 178 -47.50 44.53 -17.26
N LEU A 179 -47.53 43.21 -17.38
CA LEU A 179 -46.81 42.34 -16.45
C LEU A 179 -45.30 42.39 -16.70
N PRO A 180 -44.47 42.68 -15.67
CA PRO A 180 -43.01 42.67 -15.77
C PRO A 180 -42.43 41.40 -16.39
N ALA A 181 -42.89 40.24 -15.93
CA ALA A 181 -42.48 38.94 -16.48
C ALA A 181 -42.86 38.76 -17.95
N ALA A 182 -43.99 39.34 -18.38
CA ALA A 182 -44.39 39.31 -19.79
C ALA A 182 -43.50 40.23 -20.64
N CYS A 183 -43.10 41.39 -20.13
CA CYS A 183 -42.12 42.26 -20.80
C CYS A 183 -40.78 41.52 -20.99
N PHE A 184 -40.31 40.81 -19.96
CA PHE A 184 -39.09 40.02 -20.02
C PHE A 184 -39.20 38.83 -20.98
N ASN A 185 -40.29 38.06 -20.92
CA ASN A 185 -40.53 36.96 -21.84
C ASN A 185 -40.61 37.41 -23.30
N LEU A 186 -41.30 38.53 -23.56
CA LEU A 186 -41.41 39.08 -24.90
C LEU A 186 -40.05 39.56 -25.42
N LEU A 187 -39.24 40.22 -24.58
CA LEU A 187 -37.86 40.59 -24.91
C LEU A 187 -37.00 39.37 -25.24
N ASN A 188 -37.10 38.29 -24.47
CA ASN A 188 -36.35 37.06 -24.73
C ASN A 188 -36.75 36.41 -26.05
N VAL A 189 -38.04 36.37 -26.38
CA VAL A 189 -38.52 35.87 -27.68
C VAL A 189 -37.96 36.72 -28.81
N ILE A 190 -37.93 38.05 -28.64
CA ILE A 190 -37.33 38.96 -29.62
C ILE A 190 -35.83 38.70 -29.76
N ASN A 191 -35.09 38.57 -28.65
CA ASN A 191 -33.65 38.27 -28.62
C ASN A 191 -33.32 36.96 -29.35
N VAL A 192 -34.02 35.87 -29.02
CA VAL A 192 -33.85 34.56 -29.69
C VAL A 192 -34.20 34.65 -31.18
N ALA A 193 -35.22 35.42 -31.55
CA ALA A 193 -35.62 35.56 -32.96
C ALA A 193 -34.50 36.16 -33.82
N ILE A 194 -33.69 37.08 -33.28
CA ILE A 194 -32.57 37.73 -33.98
C ILE A 194 -31.42 36.77 -34.24
N GLU A 195 -31.21 35.80 -33.35
CA GLU A 195 -30.13 34.81 -33.45
C GLU A 195 -30.48 33.65 -34.38
N VAL A 196 -31.75 33.52 -34.80
CA VAL A 196 -32.26 32.40 -35.60
C VAL A 196 -32.78 32.90 -36.96
N ASP A 197 -32.12 32.47 -38.04
CA ASP A 197 -32.47 32.84 -39.41
C ASP A 197 -33.95 32.58 -39.74
N ASN A 198 -34.61 33.56 -40.37
CA ASN A 198 -36.04 33.57 -40.77
C ASN A 198 -37.08 33.68 -39.62
N LEU A 199 -36.67 33.65 -38.35
CA LEU A 199 -37.61 33.81 -37.22
C LEU A 199 -37.94 35.29 -36.95
N THR A 200 -36.98 36.20 -37.15
CA THR A 200 -37.16 37.66 -37.00
C THR A 200 -38.35 38.19 -37.81
N GLN A 201 -38.46 37.79 -39.08
CA GLN A 201 -39.55 38.23 -39.97
C GLN A 201 -40.93 37.75 -39.49
N ALA A 202 -40.99 36.52 -38.98
CA ALA A 202 -42.23 35.92 -38.51
C ALA A 202 -42.72 36.57 -37.20
N VAL A 203 -41.78 36.87 -36.28
CA VAL A 203 -42.06 37.58 -35.02
C VAL A 203 -42.46 39.04 -35.28
N ASP A 204 -41.77 39.76 -36.17
CA ASP A 204 -42.13 41.13 -36.57
C ASP A 204 -43.54 41.18 -37.19
N GLY A 205 -43.91 40.18 -37.99
CA GLY A 205 -45.24 40.04 -38.56
C GLY A 205 -46.34 39.91 -37.50
N GLN A 206 -46.14 39.05 -36.49
CA GLN A 206 -47.10 38.87 -35.39
C GLN A 206 -47.25 40.14 -34.53
N LEU A 207 -46.15 40.83 -34.25
CA LEU A 207 -46.18 42.10 -33.51
C LEU A 207 -46.88 43.19 -34.32
N THR A 208 -46.60 43.26 -35.62
CA THR A 208 -47.26 44.22 -36.51
C THR A 208 -48.78 44.01 -36.52
N GLU A 209 -49.23 42.76 -36.63
CA GLU A 209 -50.66 42.41 -36.54
C GLU A 209 -51.28 42.83 -35.19
N TYR A 210 -50.57 42.60 -34.08
CA TYR A 210 -51.00 43.05 -32.76
C TYR A 210 -51.15 44.57 -32.67
N PHE A 211 -50.13 45.33 -33.08
CA PHE A 211 -50.15 46.79 -33.00
C PHE A 211 -51.20 47.42 -33.92
N LEU A 212 -51.52 46.81 -35.05
CA LEU A 212 -52.61 47.23 -35.93
C LEU A 212 -53.98 47.22 -35.24
N GLN A 213 -54.17 46.37 -34.24
CA GLN A 213 -55.42 46.25 -33.47
C GLN A 213 -55.51 47.26 -32.31
N LEU A 214 -54.40 47.92 -31.94
CA LEU A 214 -54.37 48.89 -30.85
C LEU A 214 -54.84 50.29 -31.27
N PRO A 215 -55.46 51.06 -30.34
CA PRO A 215 -55.75 52.48 -30.55
C PRO A 215 -54.50 53.26 -30.94
N GLU A 216 -54.68 54.29 -31.77
CA GLU A 216 -53.57 55.05 -32.35
C GLU A 216 -52.64 55.65 -31.26
N GLU A 217 -53.21 56.14 -30.16
CA GLU A 217 -52.45 56.69 -29.03
C GLU A 217 -51.56 55.65 -28.34
N ALA A 218 -52.08 54.43 -28.13
CA ALA A 218 -51.32 53.32 -27.54
C ALA A 218 -50.21 52.85 -28.50
N ARG A 219 -50.51 52.76 -29.80
CA ARG A 219 -49.53 52.43 -30.82
C ARG A 219 -48.41 53.47 -30.87
N ARG A 220 -48.73 54.77 -30.85
CA ARG A 220 -47.73 55.86 -30.82
C ARG A 220 -46.89 55.84 -29.55
N HIS A 221 -47.48 55.46 -28.41
CA HIS A 221 -46.75 55.38 -27.16
C HIS A 221 -45.65 54.30 -27.20
N TRP A 222 -45.96 53.13 -27.74
CA TRP A 222 -45.09 51.95 -27.70
C TRP A 222 -44.15 51.83 -28.90
N LEU A 223 -44.61 52.17 -30.10
CA LEU A 223 -43.80 52.11 -31.32
C LEU A 223 -43.22 53.47 -31.73
N GLY A 224 -43.54 54.55 -31.02
CA GLY A 224 -43.30 55.90 -31.51
C GLY A 224 -44.34 56.30 -32.57
N ALA A 225 -44.33 57.55 -33.02
CA ALA A 225 -45.25 58.00 -34.07
C ALA A 225 -45.05 57.18 -35.34
N ALA A 226 -45.94 56.21 -35.61
CA ALA A 226 -45.73 55.25 -36.67
C ALA A 226 -46.03 55.84 -38.06
N SER A 227 -45.07 55.64 -38.96
CA SER A 227 -45.24 55.01 -40.28
C SER A 227 -45.76 55.81 -41.48
N HIS A 228 -45.24 55.39 -42.64
CA HIS A 228 -45.73 55.61 -44.00
C HIS A 228 -45.35 56.91 -44.71
N ALA A 229 -44.07 57.08 -45.05
CA ALA A 229 -43.64 57.54 -46.39
C ALA A 229 -42.11 57.60 -46.51
N ASP A 230 -41.64 57.29 -47.71
CA ASP A 230 -40.39 57.69 -48.37
C ASP A 230 -39.02 57.14 -47.95
N ARG A 231 -38.48 56.40 -48.94
CA ARG A 231 -37.07 56.15 -49.18
C ARG A 231 -36.35 57.49 -49.45
N ALA A 232 -35.77 58.11 -48.43
CA ALA A 232 -34.59 58.96 -48.56
C ALA A 232 -34.29 59.63 -47.22
N SER A 233 -33.15 59.31 -46.62
CA SER A 233 -32.24 60.26 -45.96
C SER A 233 -31.34 59.48 -45.02
N MET A 234 -30.12 59.22 -45.49
CA MET A 234 -28.99 58.82 -44.66
C MET A 234 -28.60 60.00 -43.75
N HIS A 235 -28.26 59.67 -42.50
CA HIS A 235 -27.60 60.50 -41.47
C HIS A 235 -28.48 61.30 -40.49
N GLY A 236 -28.79 60.64 -39.38
CA GLY A 236 -28.95 61.18 -38.02
C GLY A 236 -28.20 60.24 -37.05
N PRO A 237 -27.76 60.73 -35.86
CA PRO A 237 -26.86 59.97 -34.99
C PRO A 237 -27.51 58.65 -34.62
N GLU A 238 -26.78 57.57 -34.89
CA GLU A 238 -27.11 56.17 -34.63
C GLU A 238 -28.22 55.99 -33.58
N GLU A 239 -29.48 56.02 -34.04
CA GLU A 239 -30.57 55.34 -33.36
C GLU A 239 -30.18 53.88 -33.45
N SER A 240 -29.44 53.47 -32.42
CA SER A 240 -28.86 52.16 -32.25
C SER A 240 -29.98 51.15 -32.38
N SER A 241 -30.17 50.62 -33.58
CA SER A 241 -30.93 49.41 -33.78
C SER A 241 -30.20 48.37 -32.96
N ILE A 242 -30.75 48.05 -31.78
CA ILE A 242 -30.16 47.04 -30.88
C ILE A 242 -29.95 45.72 -31.65
N LEU A 243 -30.72 45.51 -32.73
CA LEU A 243 -30.73 44.30 -33.55
C LEU A 243 -29.97 44.44 -34.90
N GLY A 244 -29.34 45.58 -35.18
CA GLY A 244 -28.44 45.79 -36.33
C GLY A 244 -29.07 45.94 -37.74
N ASP A 245 -30.35 45.60 -37.96
CA ASP A 245 -31.05 45.73 -39.26
C ASP A 245 -32.22 46.75 -39.18
N PRO A 246 -32.21 47.82 -40.01
CA PRO A 246 -33.23 48.88 -39.98
C PRO A 246 -34.58 48.50 -40.62
N THR A 247 -34.71 47.31 -41.23
CA THR A 247 -35.96 46.86 -41.86
C THR A 247 -37.06 46.51 -40.84
N TRP A 248 -36.68 46.10 -39.62
CA TRP A 248 -37.57 45.65 -38.56
C TRP A 248 -37.92 46.77 -37.56
N ARG A 249 -38.63 47.79 -38.05
CA ARG A 249 -38.90 49.04 -37.29
C ARG A 249 -39.72 48.81 -36.02
N SER A 250 -40.76 47.97 -36.09
CA SER A 250 -41.62 47.67 -34.94
C SER A 250 -40.82 46.98 -33.83
N LEU A 251 -39.97 46.01 -34.18
CA LEU A 251 -39.07 45.33 -33.25
C LEU A 251 -38.05 46.28 -32.60
N ASN A 252 -37.34 47.09 -33.37
CA ASN A 252 -36.29 47.98 -32.83
C ASN A 252 -36.83 48.99 -31.79
N HIS A 253 -37.99 49.61 -32.05
CA HIS A 253 -38.58 50.56 -31.09
C HIS A 253 -39.19 49.85 -29.88
N LEU A 254 -39.82 48.70 -30.08
CA LEU A 254 -40.40 47.91 -29.01
C LEU A 254 -39.35 47.39 -28.03
N THR A 255 -38.23 46.85 -28.53
CA THR A 255 -37.13 46.33 -27.70
C THR A 255 -36.59 47.40 -26.77
N SER A 256 -36.34 48.61 -27.28
CA SER A 256 -35.86 49.73 -26.46
C SER A 256 -36.86 50.14 -25.38
N ARG A 257 -38.17 50.15 -25.70
CA ARG A 257 -39.22 50.50 -24.73
C ARG A 257 -39.40 49.44 -23.66
N LEU A 258 -39.42 48.16 -24.04
CA LEU A 258 -39.52 47.05 -23.10
C LEU A 258 -38.27 46.95 -22.22
N ALA A 259 -37.07 47.15 -22.78
CA ALA A 259 -35.82 47.16 -22.01
C ALA A 259 -35.81 48.31 -20.99
N ALA A 260 -36.25 49.51 -21.37
CA ALA A 260 -36.36 50.65 -20.45
C ALA A 260 -37.36 50.37 -19.31
N GLN A 261 -38.49 49.72 -19.61
CA GLN A 261 -39.45 49.33 -18.58
C GLN A 261 -38.92 48.21 -17.68
N ALA A 262 -38.25 47.20 -18.25
CA ALA A 262 -37.59 46.15 -17.48
C ALA A 262 -36.53 46.71 -16.53
N MET A 263 -35.74 47.70 -16.96
CA MET A 263 -34.76 48.38 -16.10
C MET A 263 -35.40 49.28 -15.04
N SER A 264 -36.61 49.80 -15.26
CA SER A 264 -37.34 50.61 -14.27
C SER A 264 -37.97 49.80 -13.12
N LEU A 265 -37.95 48.46 -13.22
CA LEU A 265 -38.48 47.52 -12.24
C LEU A 265 -37.44 47.06 -11.22
N ASP A 266 -36.19 47.53 -11.34
CA ASP A 266 -35.14 47.26 -10.36
C ASP A 266 -35.40 48.14 -9.13
N PRO A 267 -35.65 47.59 -7.92
CA PRO A 267 -35.93 48.39 -6.73
C PRO A 267 -34.60 48.96 -6.20
N THR A 268 -34.05 49.94 -6.91
CA THR A 268 -32.97 50.80 -6.41
C THR A 268 -33.54 51.91 -5.51
N GLN A 269 -34.28 51.52 -4.47
CA GLN A 269 -34.44 52.35 -3.27
C GLN A 269 -34.28 51.47 -2.03
N ALA A 270 -33.25 51.76 -1.25
CA ALA A 270 -32.98 51.20 0.06
C ALA A 270 -34.21 51.40 0.97
N ALA A 271 -35.04 50.37 1.08
CA ALA A 271 -36.07 50.31 2.09
C ALA A 271 -35.36 50.09 3.44
N GLU A 272 -35.40 51.13 4.27
CA GLU A 272 -35.08 51.11 5.68
C GLU A 272 -35.65 49.84 6.34
N GLN A 273 -34.85 49.28 7.25
CA GLN A 273 -35.14 48.10 8.06
C GLN A 273 -36.47 48.27 8.82
N THR A 274 -37.57 48.02 8.13
CA THR A 274 -38.84 47.69 8.72
C THR A 274 -38.74 46.19 8.99
N PRO A 275 -38.98 45.71 10.22
CA PRO A 275 -38.86 44.29 10.51
C PRO A 275 -39.71 43.53 9.50
N ALA A 276 -39.07 42.60 8.79
CA ALA A 276 -39.71 41.73 7.84
C ALA A 276 -40.90 41.06 8.54
N ARG A 277 -42.11 41.62 8.36
CA ARG A 277 -43.28 40.78 8.28
C ARG A 277 -42.91 39.77 7.22
N GLU A 278 -42.84 38.49 7.60
CA GLU A 278 -42.80 37.40 6.63
C GLU A 278 -43.77 37.77 5.53
N ALA A 279 -43.23 38.19 4.38
CA ALA A 279 -44.01 38.37 3.18
C ALA A 279 -44.39 36.93 2.83
N SER A 280 -45.50 36.47 3.38
CA SER A 280 -46.11 35.24 2.97
C SER A 280 -46.34 35.41 1.47
N CYS A 281 -45.53 34.74 0.65
CA CYS A 281 -45.70 34.66 -0.80
C CYS A 281 -47.02 33.91 -1.07
N GLU A 282 -48.15 34.55 -0.78
CA GLU A 282 -49.47 34.04 -1.11
C GLU A 282 -49.74 34.42 -2.56
N LEU A 283 -49.94 33.39 -3.39
CA LEU A 283 -50.38 33.55 -4.77
C LEU A 283 -51.68 34.37 -4.76
N LEU A 284 -51.64 35.59 -5.29
CA LEU A 284 -52.81 36.46 -5.41
C LEU A 284 -53.75 35.86 -6.46
N LEU A 285 -54.89 35.38 -5.97
CA LEU A 285 -55.96 34.78 -6.77
C LEU A 285 -57.24 35.61 -6.58
N TRP A 286 -58.41 35.03 -6.84
CA TRP A 286 -59.66 35.73 -6.59
C TRP A 286 -59.96 35.86 -5.09
N GLY A 287 -60.47 37.03 -4.66
CA GLY A 287 -60.92 37.29 -3.29
C GLY A 287 -59.99 38.14 -2.42
N ASP A 288 -58.86 38.61 -2.96
CA ASP A 288 -57.92 39.48 -2.26
C ASP A 288 -58.15 40.97 -2.62
N ASP A 289 -58.28 41.86 -1.63
CA ASP A 289 -58.47 43.32 -1.85
C ASP A 289 -57.15 43.97 -2.31
N LEU A 290 -57.17 44.66 -3.46
CA LEU A 290 -55.95 45.17 -4.11
C LEU A 290 -55.83 46.72 -4.05
N PRO A 291 -54.70 47.26 -3.56
CA PRO A 291 -54.29 48.65 -3.81
C PRO A 291 -53.67 48.81 -5.21
N VAL A 292 -53.72 50.03 -5.75
CA VAL A 292 -53.28 50.43 -7.12
C VAL A 292 -51.77 50.21 -7.38
N CYS A 293 -50.94 49.94 -6.36
CA CYS A 293 -49.50 49.63 -6.49
C CYS A 293 -49.20 48.12 -6.50
N ALA A 294 -50.03 47.31 -7.16
CA ALA A 294 -49.91 45.85 -7.17
C ALA A 294 -48.90 45.29 -8.21
N HIS A 295 -48.24 46.14 -9.00
CA HIS A 295 -47.35 45.76 -10.10
C HIS A 295 -46.19 44.86 -9.66
N ASP A 296 -45.54 45.17 -8.53
CA ASP A 296 -44.42 44.39 -8.00
C ASP A 296 -44.87 43.00 -7.51
N ARG A 297 -46.11 42.90 -6.98
CA ARG A 297 -46.66 41.63 -6.51
C ARG A 297 -47.09 40.70 -7.64
N TYR A 298 -47.49 41.26 -8.79
CA TYR A 298 -47.74 40.45 -9.99
C TYR A 298 -46.43 39.99 -10.65
N ALA A 299 -45.34 40.73 -10.51
CA ALA A 299 -44.01 40.28 -10.90
C ALA A 299 -43.57 39.06 -10.08
N GLU A 300 -43.77 39.08 -8.76
CA GLU A 300 -43.50 37.93 -7.86
C GLU A 300 -44.43 36.75 -8.11
N ALA A 301 -45.74 36.96 -8.31
CA ALA A 301 -46.67 35.89 -8.67
C ALA A 301 -46.36 35.30 -10.06
N ALA A 302 -45.99 36.13 -11.04
CA ALA A 302 -45.59 35.68 -12.36
C ALA A 302 -44.19 35.04 -12.38
N THR A 303 -43.25 35.45 -11.51
CA THR A 303 -41.98 34.74 -11.28
C THR A 303 -42.14 33.49 -10.43
N LEU A 304 -43.23 33.32 -9.68
CA LEU A 304 -43.63 32.02 -9.11
C LEU A 304 -44.32 31.11 -10.13
N LEU A 305 -44.93 31.68 -11.17
CA LEU A 305 -45.60 30.95 -12.26
C LEU A 305 -44.66 30.65 -13.46
N LEU A 306 -43.58 31.41 -13.63
CA LEU A 306 -42.59 31.27 -14.70
C LEU A 306 -41.16 31.14 -14.20
N GLY A 307 -40.92 31.25 -12.89
CA GLY A 307 -39.61 30.95 -12.33
C GLY A 307 -39.38 29.46 -12.41
N ASN A 308 -38.19 29.09 -12.90
CA ASN A 308 -37.64 27.73 -12.84
C ASN A 308 -37.53 27.15 -11.40
N GLN A 309 -38.08 27.83 -10.39
CA GLN A 309 -38.30 27.29 -9.05
C GLN A 309 -39.72 26.76 -8.93
N ILE A 310 -39.98 25.70 -9.69
CA ILE A 310 -41.10 24.83 -9.40
C ILE A 310 -40.82 24.14 -8.05
N PRO A 311 -41.75 24.18 -7.06
CA PRO A 311 -41.62 23.39 -5.84
C PRO A 311 -41.24 21.95 -6.21
N SER A 312 -40.30 21.33 -5.50
CA SER A 312 -39.72 20.00 -5.80
C SER A 312 -40.73 18.87 -6.06
N SER A 313 -42.00 19.10 -5.78
CA SER A 313 -43.16 18.25 -6.05
C SER A 313 -43.77 18.38 -7.46
N LEU A 314 -43.38 19.35 -8.30
CA LEU A 314 -44.14 19.76 -9.49
C LEU A 314 -43.49 19.80 -10.91
N LEU A 315 -42.18 19.66 -11.10
CA LEU A 315 -41.57 19.52 -12.45
C LEU A 315 -41.86 18.11 -12.97
N SER A 316 -42.15 17.95 -14.27
CA SER A 316 -42.08 16.62 -14.89
C SER A 316 -40.72 16.01 -14.60
N GLN A 317 -40.75 14.68 -14.62
CA GLN A 317 -39.61 13.79 -14.74
C GLN A 317 -38.69 14.09 -15.96
N ASP A 318 -39.02 15.06 -16.83
CA ASP A 318 -38.33 15.32 -18.11
C ASP A 318 -37.53 16.64 -18.19
N HIS A 319 -37.57 17.55 -17.21
CA HIS A 319 -36.68 18.72 -17.20
C HIS A 319 -35.23 18.27 -16.94
N PRO A 320 -34.22 18.60 -17.77
CA PRO A 320 -32.87 18.02 -17.67
C PRO A 320 -32.21 18.25 -16.30
N GLY A 321 -32.48 19.38 -15.65
CA GLY A 321 -32.05 19.63 -14.27
C GLY A 321 -32.76 18.76 -13.22
N ARG A 322 -34.08 18.51 -13.33
CA ARG A 322 -34.78 17.57 -12.44
C ARG A 322 -34.50 16.13 -12.76
N ARG A 323 -34.30 15.78 -14.03
CA ARG A 323 -33.91 14.46 -14.47
C ARG A 323 -32.48 14.17 -13.99
N ALA A 324 -31.61 15.17 -13.96
CA ALA A 324 -30.31 15.09 -13.30
C ALA A 324 -30.43 14.98 -11.77
N GLU A 325 -31.24 15.82 -11.11
CA GLU A 325 -31.46 15.73 -9.65
C GLU A 325 -32.13 14.42 -9.23
N GLN A 326 -33.14 13.98 -9.98
CA GLN A 326 -33.90 12.75 -9.75
C GLN A 326 -33.09 11.53 -10.13
N SER A 327 -32.33 11.55 -11.23
CA SER A 327 -31.34 10.50 -11.53
C SER A 327 -30.25 10.45 -10.46
N ALA A 328 -29.80 11.59 -9.93
CA ALA A 328 -28.86 11.60 -8.82
C ALA A 328 -29.48 11.01 -7.54
N LEU A 329 -30.74 11.32 -7.22
CA LEU A 329 -31.45 10.76 -6.06
C LEU A 329 -31.78 9.26 -6.23
N GLU A 330 -32.19 8.84 -7.42
CA GLU A 330 -32.45 7.44 -7.77
C GLU A 330 -31.14 6.64 -7.71
N GLU A 331 -30.06 7.16 -8.29
CA GLU A 331 -28.74 6.54 -8.20
C GLU A 331 -28.26 6.49 -6.75
N LEU A 332 -28.38 7.59 -5.98
CA LEU A 332 -28.04 7.60 -4.54
C LEU A 332 -28.84 6.54 -3.75
N ALA A 333 -30.11 6.31 -4.10
CA ALA A 333 -30.91 5.25 -3.51
C ALA A 333 -30.47 3.83 -3.95
N GLU A 334 -30.01 3.68 -5.19
CA GLU A 334 -29.45 2.42 -5.70
C GLU A 334 -28.04 2.13 -5.20
N ILE A 335 -27.26 3.17 -4.85
CA ILE A 335 -25.89 3.03 -4.36
C ILE A 335 -25.83 2.14 -3.13
N GLU A 336 -26.75 2.29 -2.17
CA GLU A 336 -26.75 1.44 -0.97
C GLU A 336 -26.89 -0.05 -1.32
N GLY A 337 -27.71 -0.37 -2.33
CA GLY A 337 -27.86 -1.74 -2.84
C GLY A 337 -26.61 -2.25 -3.54
N LEU A 338 -25.96 -1.40 -4.35
CA LEU A 338 -24.71 -1.74 -5.04
C LEU A 338 -23.54 -1.92 -4.06
N VAL A 339 -23.44 -1.06 -3.05
CA VAL A 339 -22.46 -1.14 -1.96
C VAL A 339 -22.69 -2.41 -1.14
N ALA A 340 -23.95 -2.70 -0.75
CA ALA A 340 -24.29 -3.92 -0.03
C ALA A 340 -23.99 -5.20 -0.85
N ALA A 341 -24.15 -5.15 -2.17
CA ALA A 341 -23.79 -6.24 -3.09
C ALA A 341 -22.27 -6.36 -3.35
N GLY A 342 -21.46 -5.39 -2.90
CA GLY A 342 -20.01 -5.36 -3.11
C GLY A 342 -19.56 -4.80 -4.46
N SER A 343 -20.44 -4.12 -5.20
CA SER A 343 -20.20 -3.55 -6.53
C SER A 343 -19.65 -2.11 -6.45
N PHE A 344 -18.56 -1.91 -5.70
CA PHE A 344 -18.02 -0.58 -5.36
C PHE A 344 -17.55 0.24 -6.58
N GLU A 345 -16.90 -0.38 -7.56
CA GLU A 345 -16.45 0.32 -8.78
C GLU A 345 -17.62 0.82 -9.62
N LEU A 346 -18.69 0.02 -9.73
CA LEU A 346 -19.91 0.40 -10.42
C LEU A 346 -20.62 1.54 -9.68
N ALA A 347 -20.76 1.41 -8.36
CA ALA A 347 -21.33 2.45 -7.50
C ALA A 347 -20.57 3.78 -7.63
N ARG A 348 -19.24 3.74 -7.56
CA ARG A 348 -18.37 4.90 -7.73
C ARG A 348 -18.47 5.50 -9.13
N SER A 349 -18.42 4.68 -10.18
CA SER A 349 -18.53 5.15 -11.56
C SER A 349 -19.86 5.85 -11.81
N ARG A 350 -20.97 5.30 -11.30
CA ARG A 350 -22.28 5.92 -11.40
C ARG A 350 -22.36 7.25 -10.64
N LEU A 351 -21.86 7.31 -9.40
CA LEU A 351 -21.79 8.58 -8.65
C LEU A 351 -20.85 9.62 -9.29
N GLU A 352 -19.74 9.20 -9.89
CA GLU A 352 -18.84 10.10 -10.63
C GLU A 352 -19.50 10.69 -11.89
N VAL A 353 -20.35 9.90 -12.57
CA VAL A 353 -21.18 10.38 -13.67
C VAL A 353 -22.20 11.38 -13.15
N GLN A 354 -22.89 11.09 -12.04
CA GLN A 354 -23.84 12.04 -11.43
C GLN A 354 -23.16 13.32 -10.96
N ARG A 355 -21.94 13.24 -10.38
CA ARG A 355 -21.13 14.40 -10.03
C ARG A 355 -20.85 15.29 -11.23
N LYS A 356 -20.47 14.71 -12.38
CA LYS A 356 -20.22 15.46 -13.62
C LYS A 356 -21.50 16.09 -14.19
N ILE A 357 -22.61 15.36 -14.15
CA ILE A 357 -23.91 15.85 -14.60
C ILE A 357 -24.35 17.03 -13.71
N LEU A 358 -24.31 16.87 -12.39
CA LEU A 358 -24.71 17.91 -11.44
C LEU A 358 -23.83 19.17 -11.53
N VAL A 359 -22.51 19.03 -11.71
CA VAL A 359 -21.60 20.19 -11.94
C VAL A 359 -21.96 20.97 -13.22
N ALA A 360 -22.51 20.30 -14.24
CA ALA A 360 -22.89 20.93 -15.50
C ALA A 360 -24.28 21.60 -15.49
N VAL A 361 -25.02 21.54 -14.38
CA VAL A 361 -26.35 22.17 -14.25
C VAL A 361 -26.25 23.55 -13.57
N ASP A 362 -26.96 24.54 -14.14
CA ASP A 362 -26.83 25.98 -13.85
C ASP A 362 -27.62 26.48 -12.61
N HIS A 363 -28.35 25.60 -11.90
CA HIS A 363 -29.18 25.98 -10.74
C HIS A 363 -28.44 25.77 -9.41
N GLN A 364 -28.37 26.81 -8.56
CA GLN A 364 -27.36 26.87 -7.49
C GLN A 364 -27.68 26.12 -6.18
N VAL A 365 -28.86 26.28 -5.56
CA VAL A 365 -29.00 25.86 -4.13
C VAL A 365 -29.14 24.34 -3.92
N ARG A 366 -30.06 23.67 -4.61
CA ARG A 366 -30.32 22.23 -4.40
C ARG A 366 -29.26 21.32 -5.04
N ARG A 367 -28.65 21.80 -6.12
CA ARG A 367 -27.49 21.17 -6.77
C ARG A 367 -26.32 21.07 -5.80
N ASP A 368 -26.03 22.12 -5.05
CA ASP A 368 -24.89 22.13 -4.12
C ASP A 368 -25.12 21.17 -2.94
N GLU A 369 -26.36 21.03 -2.46
CA GLU A 369 -26.74 20.01 -1.47
C GLU A 369 -26.59 18.58 -2.01
N LEU A 370 -27.06 18.31 -3.23
CA LEU A 370 -26.94 17.00 -3.87
C LEU A 370 -25.49 16.66 -4.23
N LEU A 371 -24.71 17.64 -4.70
CA LEU A 371 -23.27 17.47 -4.91
C LEU A 371 -22.57 17.13 -3.60
N ALA A 372 -22.89 17.81 -2.51
CA ALA A 372 -22.34 17.49 -1.19
C ALA A 372 -22.73 16.07 -0.73
N GLN A 373 -23.97 15.63 -1.00
CA GLN A 373 -24.41 14.25 -0.72
C GLN A 373 -23.69 13.22 -1.59
N VAL A 374 -23.52 13.48 -2.89
CA VAL A 374 -22.75 12.61 -3.80
C VAL A 374 -21.28 12.54 -3.38
N GLU A 375 -20.67 13.65 -2.98
CA GLU A 375 -19.29 13.66 -2.49
C GLU A 375 -19.15 12.94 -1.15
N ALA A 376 -20.12 13.09 -0.24
CA ALA A 376 -20.16 12.35 1.01
C ALA A 376 -20.33 10.83 0.77
N GLU A 377 -21.22 10.42 -0.14
CA GLU A 377 -21.40 9.02 -0.51
C GLU A 377 -20.19 8.45 -1.26
N LEU A 378 -19.52 9.22 -2.12
CA LEU A 378 -18.26 8.80 -2.74
C LEU A 378 -17.16 8.54 -1.70
N LEU A 379 -17.10 9.36 -0.64
CA LEU A 379 -16.22 9.15 0.51
C LEU A 379 -16.64 7.90 1.31
N ARG A 380 -17.94 7.74 1.59
CA ARG A 380 -18.48 6.57 2.29
C ARG A 380 -18.23 5.27 1.52
N ILE A 381 -18.46 5.23 0.20
CA ILE A 381 -18.15 4.07 -0.66
C ILE A 381 -16.68 3.69 -0.55
N LYS A 382 -15.77 4.67 -0.48
CA LYS A 382 -14.34 4.41 -0.35
C LYS A 382 -14.01 3.76 1.01
N ASP A 383 -14.64 4.23 2.08
CA ASP A 383 -14.47 3.65 3.42
C ASP A 383 -15.15 2.27 3.52
N ASP A 384 -16.38 2.12 3.02
CA ASP A 384 -17.12 0.86 2.96
C ASP A 384 -16.40 -0.19 2.09
N GLU A 385 -15.77 0.21 0.98
CA GLU A 385 -14.95 -0.69 0.16
C GLU A 385 -13.71 -1.16 0.93
N LYS A 386 -13.07 -0.25 1.67
CA LYS A 386 -11.92 -0.60 2.51
C LYS A 386 -12.34 -1.57 3.62
N ASP A 387 -13.46 -1.33 4.28
CA ASP A 387 -14.02 -2.19 5.32
C ASP A 387 -14.47 -3.54 4.76
N PHE A 388 -15.08 -3.57 3.57
CA PHE A 388 -15.45 -4.80 2.89
C PHE A 388 -14.23 -5.63 2.49
N ARG A 389 -13.19 -5.00 1.92
CA ARG A 389 -11.91 -5.66 1.63
C ARG A 389 -11.27 -6.20 2.91
N GLN A 390 -11.32 -5.44 4.01
CA GLN A 390 -10.84 -5.88 5.32
C GLN A 390 -11.64 -7.07 5.86
N LEU A 391 -12.96 -7.07 5.74
CA LEU A 391 -13.83 -8.19 6.12
C LEU A 391 -13.56 -9.45 5.26
N GLN A 392 -13.38 -9.30 3.95
CA GLN A 392 -13.00 -10.41 3.07
C GLN A 392 -11.63 -10.98 3.45
N LEU A 393 -10.67 -10.11 3.79
CA LEU A 393 -9.36 -10.49 4.28
C LEU A 393 -9.49 -11.28 5.58
N GLN A 394 -10.25 -10.79 6.55
CA GLN A 394 -10.50 -11.46 7.83
C GLN A 394 -11.19 -12.83 7.65
N ARG A 395 -12.18 -12.94 6.76
CA ARG A 395 -12.82 -14.23 6.43
C ARG A 395 -11.84 -15.20 5.81
N THR A 396 -10.96 -14.71 4.93
CA THR A 396 -9.89 -15.51 4.32
C THR A 396 -8.88 -15.98 5.39
N CYS A 397 -8.44 -15.08 6.28
CA CYS A 397 -7.61 -15.44 7.45
C CYS A 397 -8.26 -16.54 8.28
N ALA A 398 -9.53 -16.35 8.67
CA ALA A 398 -10.26 -17.28 9.54
C ALA A 398 -10.38 -18.67 8.88
N ARG A 399 -10.63 -18.71 7.56
CA ARG A 399 -10.65 -19.95 6.80
C ARG A 399 -9.28 -20.63 6.78
N LEU A 400 -8.22 -19.90 6.45
CA LEU A 400 -6.85 -20.43 6.42
C LEU A 400 -6.39 -20.93 7.80
N VAL A 401 -6.74 -20.21 8.88
CA VAL A 401 -6.51 -20.63 10.26
C VAL A 401 -7.25 -21.94 10.56
N SER A 402 -8.55 -22.02 10.25
CA SER A 402 -9.34 -23.25 10.45
C SER A 402 -8.79 -24.43 9.64
N GLU A 403 -8.34 -24.19 8.41
CA GLU A 403 -7.72 -25.22 7.58
C GLU A 403 -6.39 -25.69 8.18
N LEU A 404 -5.53 -24.75 8.63
CA LEU A 404 -4.32 -25.08 9.36
C LEU A 404 -4.61 -25.89 10.62
N GLU A 405 -5.64 -25.53 11.40
CA GLU A 405 -6.04 -26.29 12.60
C GLU A 405 -6.46 -27.73 12.26
N ARG A 406 -7.16 -27.94 11.14
CA ARG A 406 -7.50 -29.29 10.67
C ARG A 406 -6.25 -30.08 10.29
N VAL A 407 -5.32 -29.45 9.58
CA VAL A 407 -4.03 -30.06 9.22
C VAL A 407 -3.20 -30.39 10.47
N CYS A 408 -3.22 -29.52 11.48
CA CYS A 408 -2.53 -29.72 12.75
C CYS A 408 -3.07 -30.89 13.59
N LYS A 409 -4.30 -31.35 13.31
CA LYS A 409 -4.89 -32.55 13.92
C LYS A 409 -4.41 -33.86 13.27
N LEU A 410 -3.80 -33.80 12.08
CA LEU A 410 -3.26 -34.99 11.44
C LEU A 410 -2.07 -35.55 12.21
N THR A 411 -2.06 -36.86 12.39
CA THR A 411 -0.97 -37.61 13.04
C THR A 411 -0.17 -38.47 12.06
N ASN A 412 -0.72 -38.70 10.85
CA ASN A 412 -0.04 -39.41 9.77
C ASN A 412 0.84 -38.43 8.98
N LEU A 413 2.15 -38.73 8.91
CA LEU A 413 3.13 -37.89 8.24
C LEU A 413 2.84 -37.70 6.75
N THR A 414 2.54 -38.77 6.01
CA THR A 414 2.36 -38.68 4.54
C THR A 414 1.11 -37.88 4.16
N ALA A 415 0.04 -38.02 4.95
CA ALA A 415 -1.17 -37.24 4.79
C ALA A 415 -0.94 -35.76 5.15
N ALA A 416 -0.19 -35.50 6.23
CA ALA A 416 0.14 -34.15 6.65
C ALA A 416 1.07 -33.44 5.65
N GLU A 417 2.06 -34.12 5.06
CA GLU A 417 2.93 -33.56 4.02
C GLU A 417 2.15 -33.07 2.82
N ARG A 418 1.23 -33.90 2.30
CA ARG A 418 0.39 -33.52 1.15
C ARG A 418 -0.50 -32.32 1.47
N GLN A 419 -1.17 -32.31 2.63
CA GLN A 419 -2.07 -31.22 2.98
C GLN A 419 -1.34 -29.91 3.34
N ILE A 420 -0.14 -29.99 3.91
CA ILE A 420 0.69 -28.81 4.18
C ILE A 420 1.23 -28.22 2.89
N GLU A 421 1.63 -29.05 1.93
CA GLU A 421 2.09 -28.55 0.64
C GLU A 421 0.96 -27.85 -0.13
N ASP A 422 -0.24 -28.44 -0.12
CA ASP A 422 -1.44 -27.81 -0.69
C ASP A 422 -1.82 -26.51 0.03
N LEU A 423 -1.74 -26.48 1.37
CA LEU A 423 -1.93 -25.26 2.16
C LEU A 423 -0.91 -24.19 1.78
N LYS A 424 0.38 -24.55 1.65
CA LYS A 424 1.45 -23.64 1.23
C LYS A 424 1.23 -23.07 -0.15
N HIS A 425 0.82 -23.91 -1.10
CA HIS A 425 0.50 -23.46 -2.46
C HIS A 425 -0.62 -22.42 -2.44
N ARG A 426 -1.69 -22.67 -1.68
CA ARG A 426 -2.79 -21.71 -1.51
C ARG A 426 -2.37 -20.44 -0.76
N LEU A 427 -1.54 -20.54 0.27
CA LEU A 427 -0.96 -19.38 0.97
C LEU A 427 -0.11 -18.52 0.01
N ALA A 428 0.69 -19.14 -0.85
CA ALA A 428 1.48 -18.46 -1.87
C ALA A 428 0.61 -17.80 -2.95
N GLU A 429 -0.44 -18.48 -3.40
CA GLU A 429 -1.44 -17.93 -4.32
C GLU A 429 -2.12 -16.70 -3.70
N HIS A 430 -2.58 -16.79 -2.46
CA HIS A 430 -3.14 -15.64 -1.74
C HIS A 430 -2.11 -14.51 -1.58
N LYS A 431 -0.85 -14.82 -1.25
CA LYS A 431 0.24 -13.83 -1.16
C LYS A 431 0.49 -13.12 -2.49
N SER A 432 0.42 -13.83 -3.62
CA SER A 432 0.61 -13.24 -4.96
C SER A 432 -0.54 -12.35 -5.42
N ARG A 433 -1.77 -12.61 -4.94
CA ARG A 433 -2.96 -11.79 -5.25
C ARG A 433 -2.99 -10.48 -4.49
N LEU A 434 -2.21 -10.38 -3.41
CA LEU A 434 -2.03 -9.14 -2.68
C LEU A 434 -1.07 -8.24 -3.46
N GLY A 435 -1.55 -7.07 -3.86
CA GLY A 435 -0.66 -6.02 -4.38
C GLY A 435 0.30 -5.49 -3.29
N PRO A 436 1.25 -4.61 -3.65
CA PRO A 436 2.22 -4.01 -2.72
C PRO A 436 1.59 -3.15 -1.61
N GLN A 437 0.28 -2.89 -1.67
CA GLN A 437 -0.50 -2.15 -0.68
C GLN A 437 -1.16 -3.03 0.39
N ALA A 438 -1.01 -4.36 0.33
CA ALA A 438 -1.52 -5.22 1.39
C ALA A 438 -0.80 -4.95 2.72
N GLY A 439 -1.58 -4.80 3.80
CA GLY A 439 -1.04 -4.51 5.12
C GLY A 439 0.01 -5.53 5.54
N ALA A 440 1.16 -5.06 6.04
CA ALA A 440 2.26 -5.89 6.53
C ALA A 440 1.80 -6.96 7.53
N GLU A 441 0.75 -6.66 8.30
CA GLU A 441 0.13 -7.57 9.25
C GLU A 441 -0.45 -8.84 8.60
N PHE A 442 -1.07 -8.73 7.41
CA PHE A 442 -1.63 -9.90 6.73
C PHE A 442 -0.54 -10.77 6.12
N VAL A 443 0.49 -10.15 5.54
CA VAL A 443 1.68 -10.89 5.07
C VAL A 443 2.35 -11.61 6.23
N GLY A 444 2.52 -10.94 7.36
CA GLY A 444 3.03 -11.54 8.60
C GLY A 444 2.17 -12.70 9.10
N LEU A 445 0.83 -12.59 8.99
CA LEU A 445 -0.09 -13.68 9.35
C LEU A 445 0.07 -14.88 8.40
N LEU A 446 0.15 -14.67 7.08
CA LEU A 446 0.37 -15.76 6.12
C LEU A 446 1.71 -16.47 6.36
N GLU A 447 2.76 -15.71 6.68
CA GLU A 447 4.08 -16.24 7.03
C GLU A 447 4.03 -17.04 8.35
N GLU A 448 3.35 -16.53 9.37
CA GLU A 448 3.14 -17.24 10.64
C GLU A 448 2.33 -18.54 10.44
N LEU A 449 1.30 -18.53 9.59
CA LEU A 449 0.54 -19.75 9.25
C LEU A 449 1.42 -20.79 8.54
N SER A 450 2.23 -20.35 7.58
CA SER A 450 3.20 -21.22 6.90
C SER A 450 4.20 -21.80 7.90
N PHE A 451 4.76 -20.95 8.78
CA PHE A 451 5.69 -21.37 9.82
C PHE A 451 5.08 -22.37 10.80
N ARG A 452 3.83 -22.15 11.24
CA ARG A 452 3.10 -23.11 12.09
C ARG A 452 2.88 -24.45 11.41
N ALA A 453 2.55 -24.44 10.11
CA ALA A 453 2.40 -25.67 9.32
C ALA A 453 3.73 -26.44 9.27
N GLU A 454 4.83 -25.75 8.96
CA GLU A 454 6.18 -26.35 8.95
C GLU A 454 6.60 -26.88 10.31
N ARG A 455 6.29 -26.16 11.39
CA ARG A 455 6.57 -26.58 12.76
C ARG A 455 5.82 -27.86 13.10
N HIS A 456 4.54 -27.98 12.73
CA HIS A 456 3.77 -29.21 12.90
C HIS A 456 4.36 -30.36 12.08
N LEU A 457 4.74 -30.11 10.83
CA LEU A 457 5.38 -31.11 9.99
C LEU A 457 6.70 -31.60 10.58
N GLY A 458 7.57 -30.67 11.02
CA GLY A 458 8.82 -30.99 11.70
C GLY A 458 8.61 -31.73 13.02
N ARG A 459 7.49 -31.51 13.72
CA ARG A 459 7.08 -32.33 14.87
C ARG A 459 6.71 -33.75 14.45
N LEU A 460 5.91 -33.93 13.40
CA LEU A 460 5.52 -35.25 12.91
C LEU A 460 6.72 -36.04 12.37
N ARG A 461 7.61 -35.40 11.61
CA ARG A 461 8.88 -36.00 11.15
C ARG A 461 9.72 -36.47 12.32
N ARG A 462 9.89 -35.63 13.35
CA ARG A 462 10.57 -36.01 14.60
C ARG A 462 9.92 -37.21 15.28
N LEU A 463 8.60 -37.27 15.34
CA LEU A 463 7.88 -38.40 15.95
C LEU A 463 8.03 -39.69 15.13
N ASP A 464 7.98 -39.59 13.80
CA ASP A 464 8.17 -40.73 12.91
C ASP A 464 9.60 -41.29 13.01
N VAL A 465 10.59 -40.41 12.94
CA VAL A 465 12.00 -40.74 13.17
C VAL A 465 12.19 -41.39 14.54
N ARG A 466 11.64 -40.80 15.62
CA ARG A 466 11.70 -41.38 16.99
C ARG A 466 11.15 -42.80 17.05
N LYS A 467 10.11 -43.14 16.26
CA LYS A 467 9.59 -44.51 16.18
C LYS A 467 10.60 -45.44 15.50
N ARG A 468 11.21 -45.02 14.39
CA ARG A 468 12.19 -45.80 13.63
C ARG A 468 13.48 -46.05 14.42
N ILE A 469 14.01 -45.02 15.08
CA ILE A 469 15.26 -45.12 15.86
C ILE A 469 15.08 -45.75 17.24
N ARG A 470 13.84 -46.01 17.70
CA ARG A 470 13.56 -46.40 19.09
C ARG A 470 14.38 -47.60 19.55
N GLU A 471 14.44 -48.64 18.72
CA GLU A 471 15.14 -49.87 19.06
C GLU A 471 16.67 -49.74 18.92
N PRO A 472 17.20 -49.17 17.81
CA PRO A 472 18.62 -48.82 17.72
C PRO A 472 19.11 -47.93 18.89
N LEU A 473 18.33 -46.93 19.30
CA LEU A 473 18.69 -46.01 20.39
C LEU A 473 18.71 -46.71 21.75
N ARG A 474 17.79 -47.65 21.99
CA ARG A 474 17.81 -48.49 23.20
C ARG A 474 19.04 -49.39 23.23
N GLN A 475 19.37 -49.99 22.09
CA GLN A 475 20.56 -50.82 21.97
C GLN A 475 21.83 -49.99 22.19
N LEU A 476 21.91 -48.79 21.62
CA LEU A 476 23.01 -47.86 21.84
C LEU A 476 23.18 -47.51 23.33
N ARG A 477 22.09 -47.16 24.02
CA ARG A 477 22.13 -46.84 25.47
C ARG A 477 22.53 -48.02 26.35
N ARG A 478 22.13 -49.25 25.97
CA ARG A 478 22.50 -50.48 26.71
C ARG A 478 23.96 -50.87 26.49
N THR A 479 24.47 -50.63 25.30
CA THR A 479 25.84 -50.99 24.89
C THR A 479 26.83 -49.85 25.09
N TRP A 480 26.35 -48.69 25.55
CA TRP A 480 27.20 -47.56 25.90
C TRP A 480 28.12 -47.95 27.06
N PRO A 481 29.45 -47.72 26.95
CA PRO A 481 30.38 -48.06 28.03
C PRO A 481 30.06 -47.32 29.33
N ALA A 482 30.08 -48.03 30.45
CA ALA A 482 29.83 -47.43 31.77
C ALA A 482 31.03 -46.63 32.29
N ASP A 483 32.25 -47.03 31.91
CA ASP A 483 33.49 -46.36 32.29
C ASP A 483 34.57 -46.45 31.19
N TRP A 484 35.61 -45.64 31.33
CA TRP A 484 36.75 -45.56 30.39
C TRP A 484 37.71 -46.75 30.47
N THR A 485 37.35 -47.83 31.17
CA THR A 485 38.20 -49.01 31.34
C THR A 485 37.80 -50.16 30.43
N ALA A 486 36.61 -50.11 29.84
CA ALA A 486 36.15 -51.09 28.84
C ALA A 486 36.23 -50.53 27.41
N PRO A 487 36.51 -51.38 26.40
CA PRO A 487 36.42 -50.99 25.00
C PRO A 487 34.97 -50.74 24.59
N VAL A 488 34.77 -49.90 23.58
CA VAL A 488 33.49 -49.71 22.92
C VAL A 488 33.16 -50.97 22.10
N PRO A 489 32.02 -51.64 22.34
CA PRO A 489 31.65 -52.82 21.57
C PRO A 489 31.18 -52.43 20.15
N ASP A 490 31.45 -53.27 19.15
CA ASP A 490 31.01 -53.06 17.75
C ASP A 490 29.50 -52.86 17.63
N SER A 491 28.72 -53.48 18.53
CA SER A 491 27.28 -53.31 18.61
C SER A 491 26.84 -51.87 18.91
N ALA A 492 27.66 -51.09 19.64
CA ALA A 492 27.36 -49.67 19.89
C ALA A 492 27.54 -48.84 18.61
N TYR A 493 28.61 -49.08 17.85
CA TYR A 493 28.82 -48.46 16.54
C TYR A 493 27.74 -48.84 15.53
N ALA A 494 27.36 -50.12 15.47
CA ALA A 494 26.28 -50.59 14.62
C ALA A 494 24.92 -49.96 14.99
N ALA A 495 24.61 -49.88 16.29
CA ALA A 495 23.39 -49.23 16.77
C ALA A 495 23.37 -47.73 16.47
N LEU A 496 24.50 -47.03 16.63
CA LEU A 496 24.63 -45.62 16.28
C LEU A 496 24.48 -45.40 14.76
N ALA A 497 25.10 -46.25 13.92
CA ALA A 497 24.94 -46.18 12.47
C ALA A 497 23.48 -46.40 12.05
N GLN A 498 22.77 -47.34 12.68
CA GLN A 498 21.34 -47.55 12.45
C GLN A 498 20.49 -46.37 12.92
N CYS A 499 20.86 -45.69 14.01
CA CYS A 499 20.19 -44.44 14.42
C CYS A 499 20.35 -43.37 13.35
N HIS A 500 21.58 -43.15 12.87
CA HIS A 500 21.89 -42.14 11.87
C HIS A 500 21.24 -42.44 10.51
N LEU A 501 21.22 -43.71 10.06
CA LEU A 501 20.52 -44.12 8.84
C LEU A 501 19.01 -43.82 8.89
N ASN A 502 18.40 -43.96 10.07
CA ASN A 502 16.98 -43.70 10.27
C ASN A 502 16.67 -42.23 10.65
N ASP A 503 17.70 -41.42 10.93
CA ASP A 503 17.63 -39.99 11.20
C ASP A 503 18.80 -39.22 10.54
N PRO A 504 18.88 -39.19 9.21
CA PRO A 504 20.04 -38.64 8.50
C PRO A 504 20.22 -37.13 8.71
N SER A 505 19.16 -36.41 9.08
CA SER A 505 19.20 -34.96 9.31
C SER A 505 19.40 -34.57 10.78
N GLY A 506 19.58 -35.54 11.70
CA GLY A 506 19.81 -35.24 13.12
C GLY A 506 18.64 -34.58 13.83
N HIS A 507 17.40 -35.00 13.54
CA HIS A 507 16.22 -34.41 14.16
C HIS A 507 16.06 -34.75 15.65
N VAL A 508 16.65 -35.86 16.11
CA VAL A 508 16.51 -36.32 17.50
C VAL A 508 17.77 -36.08 18.32
N GLU A 509 18.94 -36.41 17.77
CA GLU A 509 20.25 -36.24 18.41
C GLU A 509 21.29 -35.84 17.36
N ASP A 510 22.42 -35.30 17.83
CA ASP A 510 23.60 -35.08 17.00
C ASP A 510 24.40 -36.39 16.90
N TRP A 511 24.11 -37.17 15.86
CA TRP A 511 24.72 -38.48 15.64
C TRP A 511 26.23 -38.40 15.40
N SER A 512 26.71 -37.34 14.75
CA SER A 512 28.13 -37.06 14.57
C SER A 512 28.83 -36.88 15.91
N ARG A 513 28.26 -36.03 16.78
CA ARG A 513 28.83 -35.79 18.11
C ARG A 513 28.83 -37.04 18.99
N LEU A 514 27.78 -37.85 18.95
CA LEU A 514 27.75 -39.12 19.67
C LEU A 514 28.79 -40.12 19.13
N ARG A 515 29.02 -40.13 17.81
CA ARG A 515 30.12 -40.92 17.22
C ARG A 515 31.47 -40.46 17.72
N ASP A 516 31.71 -39.15 17.75
CA ASP A 516 32.97 -38.60 18.23
C ASP A 516 33.18 -38.87 19.73
N GLN A 517 32.12 -38.93 20.52
CA GLN A 517 32.19 -39.36 21.93
C GLN A 517 32.58 -40.84 22.07
N LEU A 518 31.99 -41.74 21.27
CA LEU A 518 32.40 -43.15 21.24
C LEU A 518 33.84 -43.31 20.76
N ASP A 519 34.24 -42.58 19.71
CA ASP A 519 35.59 -42.62 19.19
C ASP A 519 36.60 -42.07 20.20
N ALA A 520 36.28 -41.00 20.94
CA ALA A 520 37.10 -40.49 22.03
C ALA A 520 37.24 -41.50 23.18
N HIS A 521 36.15 -42.22 23.52
CA HIS A 521 36.18 -43.30 24.51
C HIS A 521 37.09 -44.44 24.08
N GLN A 522 36.91 -44.91 22.85
CA GLN A 522 37.71 -45.99 22.29
C GLN A 522 39.18 -45.58 22.17
N ALA A 523 39.46 -44.33 21.77
CA ALA A 523 40.79 -43.76 21.74
C ALA A 523 41.42 -43.72 23.14
N GLN A 524 40.70 -43.29 24.17
CA GLN A 524 41.23 -43.25 25.53
C GLN A 524 41.52 -44.66 26.08
N PHE A 525 40.63 -45.62 25.84
CA PHE A 525 40.86 -47.02 26.22
C PHE A 525 42.11 -47.60 25.53
N ARG A 526 42.25 -47.38 24.22
CA ARG A 526 43.41 -47.82 23.44
C ARG A 526 44.70 -47.14 23.88
N LEU A 527 44.66 -45.85 24.18
CA LEU A 527 45.81 -45.09 24.69
C LEU A 527 46.28 -45.66 26.04
N ARG A 528 45.37 -45.91 26.98
CA ARG A 528 45.73 -46.54 28.28
C ARG A 528 46.32 -47.93 28.08
N THR A 529 45.76 -48.72 27.18
CA THR A 529 46.26 -50.05 26.84
C THR A 529 47.66 -49.98 26.24
N ALA A 530 47.90 -49.06 25.29
CA ALA A 530 49.19 -48.82 24.69
C ALA A 530 50.23 -48.41 25.73
N LEU A 531 49.88 -47.50 26.64
CA LEU A 531 50.76 -47.04 27.72
C LEU A 531 51.09 -48.12 28.74
N ALA A 532 50.11 -48.96 29.11
CA ALA A 532 50.33 -50.09 30.00
C ALA A 532 51.22 -51.17 29.38
N GLN A 533 51.09 -51.43 28.06
CA GLN A 533 51.96 -52.35 27.34
C GLN A 533 53.38 -51.79 27.17
N TRP A 534 53.48 -50.49 26.90
CA TRP A 534 54.76 -49.80 26.79
C TRP A 534 55.54 -49.85 28.11
N SER A 535 54.88 -49.72 29.27
CA SER A 535 55.53 -49.79 30.57
C SER A 535 55.94 -51.21 31.00
N SER A 536 55.25 -52.25 30.51
CA SER A 536 55.56 -53.65 30.86
C SER A 536 56.64 -54.30 30.00
N GLU A 537 56.78 -53.90 28.72
CA GLU A 537 57.74 -54.49 27.78
C GLU A 537 58.44 -53.40 26.95
N PRO A 538 59.68 -53.01 27.28
CA PRO A 538 60.39 -51.95 26.56
C PRO A 538 60.82 -52.33 25.13
N ALA A 539 60.63 -53.59 24.71
CA ALA A 539 61.14 -54.15 23.45
C ALA A 539 60.07 -54.46 22.37
N LEU A 540 58.85 -53.91 22.46
CA LEU A 540 57.82 -54.07 21.40
C LEU A 540 57.30 -52.74 20.83
N PRO A 541 58.11 -52.04 20.02
CA PRO A 541 57.75 -50.73 19.46
C PRO A 541 56.56 -50.80 18.48
N GLU A 542 56.49 -51.79 17.60
CA GLU A 542 55.56 -51.78 16.46
C GLU A 542 54.09 -51.97 16.84
N ARG A 543 53.81 -52.81 17.86
CA ARG A 543 52.45 -53.08 18.35
C ARG A 543 51.88 -51.89 19.10
N VAL A 544 52.69 -51.26 19.95
CA VAL A 544 52.32 -50.04 20.67
C VAL A 544 52.12 -48.89 19.67
N GLU A 545 52.99 -48.76 18.67
CA GLU A 545 52.83 -47.77 17.60
C GLU A 545 51.59 -48.01 16.74
N ALA A 546 51.18 -49.27 16.51
CA ALA A 546 49.91 -49.56 15.85
C ALA A 546 48.72 -49.09 16.68
N LEU A 547 48.71 -49.37 17.99
CA LEU A 547 47.66 -48.91 18.90
C LEU A 547 47.60 -47.38 19.00
N LEU A 548 48.74 -46.70 18.99
CA LEU A 548 48.78 -45.24 19.00
C LEU A 548 48.35 -44.63 17.67
N ALA A 549 48.63 -45.27 16.53
CA ALA A 549 48.12 -44.83 15.24
C ALA A 549 46.60 -44.92 15.22
N ASP A 550 46.05 -46.05 15.67
CA ASP A 550 44.63 -46.30 15.89
C ASP A 550 43.97 -45.26 16.81
N VAL A 551 44.67 -44.78 17.84
CA VAL A 551 44.19 -43.70 18.71
C VAL A 551 44.07 -42.39 17.93
N LEU A 552 45.06 -42.06 17.10
CA LEU A 552 45.08 -40.83 16.30
C LEU A 552 44.05 -40.85 15.17
N THR A 553 43.69 -42.02 14.64
CA THR A 553 42.62 -42.14 13.63
C THR A 553 41.23 -41.93 14.23
N LEU A 554 41.03 -42.35 15.48
CA LEU A 554 39.78 -42.15 16.22
C LEU A 554 39.68 -40.72 16.80
N CYS A 555 40.74 -40.23 17.43
CA CYS A 555 40.78 -38.94 18.10
C CYS A 555 42.13 -38.21 17.85
N PRO A 556 42.22 -37.38 16.80
CA PRO A 556 43.44 -36.65 16.44
C PRO A 556 44.02 -35.79 17.57
N ASP A 557 43.16 -35.19 18.41
CA ASP A 557 43.58 -34.35 19.54
C ASP A 557 44.43 -35.10 20.58
N SER A 558 44.35 -36.44 20.59
CA SER A 558 45.20 -37.28 21.44
C SER A 558 46.69 -37.13 21.13
N TRP A 559 47.05 -36.58 19.95
CA TRP A 559 48.44 -36.24 19.60
C TRP A 559 49.12 -35.39 20.68
N HIS A 560 48.42 -34.43 21.29
CA HIS A 560 49.02 -33.60 22.34
C HIS A 560 49.42 -34.38 23.59
N THR A 561 48.81 -35.54 23.83
CA THR A 561 49.19 -36.46 24.92
C THR A 561 50.32 -37.39 24.47
N ILE A 562 50.42 -37.68 23.17
CA ILE A 562 51.37 -38.63 22.59
C ILE A 562 52.71 -37.97 22.22
N ALA A 563 52.68 -36.74 21.71
CA ALA A 563 53.85 -35.99 21.22
C ALA A 563 55.00 -35.89 22.24
N PRO A 564 54.75 -35.70 23.56
CA PRO A 564 55.82 -35.64 24.55
C PRO A 564 56.67 -36.92 24.63
N PHE A 565 56.12 -38.10 24.31
CA PHE A 565 56.89 -39.37 24.28
C PHE A 565 57.97 -39.39 23.19
N PHE A 566 57.88 -38.48 22.22
CA PHE A 566 58.83 -38.32 21.13
C PHE A 566 59.68 -37.04 21.27
N GLY A 567 59.64 -36.37 22.43
CA GLY A 567 60.37 -35.12 22.65
C GLY A 567 59.75 -33.91 21.94
N LEU A 568 58.49 -34.00 21.50
CA LEU A 568 57.75 -32.90 20.87
C LEU A 568 56.79 -32.29 21.89
N THR A 569 57.20 -31.19 22.51
CA THR A 569 56.38 -30.43 23.48
C THR A 569 55.99 -29.09 22.87
N GLY A 570 54.69 -28.83 22.69
CA GLY A 570 54.16 -27.53 22.30
C GLY A 570 53.50 -26.80 23.47
N GLU A 571 53.40 -25.48 23.39
CA GLU A 571 52.46 -24.70 24.22
C GLU A 571 51.02 -25.03 23.81
N ARG A 572 50.16 -25.31 24.80
CA ARG A 572 48.79 -25.74 24.52
C ARG A 572 47.91 -24.51 24.26
N PRO A 573 47.02 -24.50 23.25
CA PRO A 573 45.94 -23.51 23.21
C PRO A 573 45.04 -23.70 24.44
N SER A 574 44.77 -22.60 25.13
CA SER A 574 44.06 -22.56 26.42
C SER A 574 42.63 -23.10 26.31
N ALA A 575 42.36 -24.26 26.93
CA ALA A 575 41.01 -24.65 27.29
C ALA A 575 41.05 -25.56 28.53
N THR A 576 40.58 -25.00 29.66
CA THR A 576 39.90 -25.66 30.79
C THR A 576 40.15 -27.17 30.98
N ALA A 577 41.37 -27.56 31.35
CA ALA A 577 41.64 -28.93 31.78
C ALA A 577 41.33 -29.10 33.28
N SER A 578 40.44 -30.02 33.61
CA SER A 578 40.19 -30.51 34.98
C SER A 578 41.47 -31.06 35.62
N GLY A 579 41.65 -30.84 36.93
CA GLY A 579 42.84 -31.21 37.71
C GLY A 579 43.26 -32.69 37.63
N ALA A 580 42.36 -33.60 37.27
CA ALA A 580 42.69 -35.02 37.08
C ALA A 580 43.50 -35.30 35.79
N ALA A 581 43.39 -34.43 34.77
CA ALA A 581 44.14 -34.57 33.52
C ALA A 581 45.60 -34.11 33.66
N THR A 582 45.86 -33.18 34.60
CA THR A 582 47.22 -32.74 34.95
C THR A 582 47.99 -33.80 35.72
N ASP A 583 47.33 -34.56 36.61
CA ASP A 583 47.98 -35.63 37.38
C ASP A 583 48.36 -36.85 36.53
N MET A 584 47.50 -37.23 35.56
CA MET A 584 47.84 -38.30 34.62
C MET A 584 48.95 -37.87 33.65
N ARG A 585 49.03 -36.58 33.32
CA ARG A 585 50.07 -36.01 32.46
C ARG A 585 51.42 -35.92 33.15
N THR A 586 51.49 -35.45 34.40
CA THR A 586 52.74 -35.45 35.18
C THR A 586 53.23 -36.87 35.43
N ALA A 587 52.32 -37.82 35.67
CA ALA A 587 52.66 -39.24 35.75
C ALA A 587 53.17 -39.82 34.41
N LEU A 588 52.58 -39.42 33.28
CA LEU A 588 53.00 -39.87 31.94
C LEU A 588 54.31 -39.23 31.48
N GLU A 589 54.53 -37.94 31.79
CA GLU A 589 55.78 -37.23 31.53
C GLU A 589 56.90 -37.75 32.44
N ALA A 590 56.61 -38.06 33.72
CA ALA A 590 57.56 -38.72 34.62
C ALA A 590 57.88 -40.14 34.14
N ALA A 591 56.89 -40.92 33.71
CA ALA A 591 57.10 -42.24 33.13
C ALA A 591 57.91 -42.17 31.82
N ALA A 592 57.65 -41.20 30.94
CA ALA A 592 58.44 -40.96 29.73
C ALA A 592 59.91 -40.65 30.04
N ARG A 593 60.16 -39.82 31.07
CA ARG A 593 61.52 -39.48 31.55
C ARG A 593 62.25 -40.68 32.17
N HIS A 594 61.53 -41.61 32.78
CA HIS A 594 62.11 -42.85 33.33
C HIS A 594 62.32 -43.95 32.27
N MET A 595 61.61 -43.89 31.14
CA MET A 595 61.66 -44.89 30.07
C MET A 595 62.63 -44.55 28.92
N LEU A 596 63.08 -43.29 28.82
CA LEU A 596 64.15 -42.87 27.92
C LEU A 596 65.46 -42.80 28.72
N PRO A 597 66.54 -43.53 28.34
CA PRO A 597 67.79 -43.47 29.09
C PRO A 597 68.32 -42.03 29.07
N ALA A 598 68.54 -41.43 30.25
CA ALA A 598 69.24 -40.16 30.33
C ALA A 598 70.61 -40.31 29.66
N PRO A 599 70.98 -39.47 28.67
CA PRO A 599 72.32 -39.54 28.12
C PRO A 599 73.33 -39.23 29.24
N PRO A 600 74.38 -40.05 29.43
CA PRO A 600 75.41 -39.74 30.41
C PRO A 600 76.01 -38.36 30.09
N ALA A 601 76.23 -37.56 31.14
CA ALA A 601 76.79 -36.23 31.00
C ALA A 601 78.12 -36.29 30.24
N GLY A 602 78.20 -35.62 29.08
CA GLY A 602 79.42 -35.49 28.28
C GLY A 602 79.39 -36.04 26.84
N SER A 603 78.26 -36.52 26.30
CA SER A 603 78.18 -36.97 24.89
C SER A 603 77.06 -36.29 24.10
N GLU A 604 77.31 -35.09 23.59
CA GLU A 604 76.37 -34.34 22.73
C GLU A 604 75.94 -35.15 21.48
N GLN A 605 76.84 -35.97 20.92
CA GLN A 605 76.56 -36.84 19.78
C GLN A 605 75.54 -37.95 20.06
N ARG A 606 75.47 -38.51 21.28
CA ARG A 606 74.44 -39.50 21.63
C ARG A 606 73.07 -38.84 21.84
N GLY A 607 73.03 -37.62 22.36
CA GLY A 607 71.79 -36.86 22.53
C GLY A 607 71.14 -36.51 21.18
N GLN A 608 71.94 -36.13 20.19
CA GLN A 608 71.47 -35.87 18.81
C GLN A 608 70.96 -37.13 18.11
N SER A 609 71.70 -38.25 18.21
CA SER A 609 71.25 -39.54 17.67
C SER A 609 69.93 -40.00 18.28
N HIS A 610 69.78 -39.87 19.60
CA HIS A 610 68.57 -40.28 20.30
C HIS A 610 67.34 -39.42 19.92
N ARG A 611 67.52 -38.09 19.81
CA ARG A 611 66.46 -37.18 19.35
C ARG A 611 66.00 -37.51 17.93
N ARG A 612 66.94 -37.84 17.05
CA ARG A 612 66.67 -38.27 15.67
C ARG A 612 65.87 -39.57 15.61
N ASP A 613 66.21 -40.56 16.43
CA ASP A 613 65.47 -41.82 16.52
C ASP A 613 64.02 -41.60 16.98
N LEU A 614 63.80 -40.72 17.97
CA LEU A 614 62.46 -40.37 18.44
C LEU A 614 61.62 -39.67 17.37
N LEU A 615 62.19 -38.72 16.62
CA LEU A 615 61.51 -38.05 15.51
C LEU A 615 61.18 -39.01 14.37
N ASN A 616 62.09 -39.94 14.05
CA ASN A 616 61.84 -40.98 13.05
C ASN A 616 60.68 -41.91 13.44
N ARG A 617 60.57 -42.25 14.74
CA ARG A 617 59.46 -43.04 15.27
C ARG A 617 58.14 -42.25 15.26
N ALA A 618 58.16 -40.97 15.65
CA ALA A 618 57.01 -40.07 15.53
C ALA A 618 56.52 -39.99 14.08
N GLY A 619 57.44 -39.81 13.13
CA GLY A 619 57.14 -39.80 11.70
C GLY A 619 56.55 -41.11 11.20
N SER A 620 56.99 -42.25 11.71
CA SER A 620 56.47 -43.57 11.33
C SER A 620 55.06 -43.81 11.87
N LEU A 621 54.81 -43.44 13.12
CA LEU A 621 53.50 -43.47 13.77
C LEU A 621 52.49 -42.59 13.01
N VAL A 622 52.84 -41.34 12.77
CA VAL A 622 51.98 -40.36 12.11
C VAL A 622 51.71 -40.75 10.65
N ASN A 623 52.70 -41.29 9.95
CA ASN A 623 52.53 -41.83 8.60
C ASN A 623 51.52 -42.98 8.54
N ARG A 624 51.51 -43.87 9.55
CA ARG A 624 50.50 -44.93 9.66
C ARG A 624 49.11 -44.33 9.88
N ALA A 625 48.96 -43.39 10.82
CA ALA A 625 47.68 -42.73 11.09
C ALA A 625 47.12 -41.99 9.87
N PHE A 626 47.95 -41.24 9.13
CA PHE A 626 47.50 -40.52 7.93
C PHE A 626 47.08 -41.44 6.79
N ARG A 627 47.72 -42.60 6.63
CA ARG A 627 47.32 -43.60 5.64
C ARG A 627 45.91 -44.13 5.90
N GLU A 628 45.58 -44.37 7.16
CA GLU A 628 44.26 -44.86 7.59
C GLU A 628 43.19 -43.76 7.54
N LEU A 629 43.58 -42.49 7.75
CA LEU A 629 42.69 -41.33 7.67
C LEU A 629 42.39 -40.85 6.23
N HIS A 630 42.94 -41.49 5.20
CA HIS A 630 42.77 -41.04 3.81
C HIS A 630 41.28 -40.91 3.39
N GLY A 631 40.39 -41.73 3.97
CA GLY A 631 38.94 -41.67 3.75
C GLY A 631 38.17 -40.64 4.61
N ASN A 632 38.83 -39.91 5.51
CA ASN A 632 38.20 -38.93 6.41
C ASN A 632 38.98 -37.59 6.40
N PRO A 633 38.69 -36.69 5.44
CA PRO A 633 39.47 -35.46 5.27
C PRO A 633 39.37 -34.51 6.47
N GLY A 634 38.26 -34.51 7.21
CA GLY A 634 38.09 -33.68 8.39
C GLY A 634 39.03 -34.08 9.52
N ARG A 635 39.09 -35.38 9.85
CA ARG A 635 40.03 -35.90 10.87
C ARG A 635 41.48 -35.82 10.40
N PHE A 636 41.73 -35.99 9.10
CA PHE A 636 43.05 -35.77 8.51
C PHE A 636 43.54 -34.34 8.76
N ALA A 637 42.74 -33.33 8.39
CA ALA A 637 43.10 -31.93 8.58
C ALA A 637 43.28 -31.59 10.06
N ARG A 638 42.45 -32.17 10.95
CA ARG A 638 42.58 -31.98 12.40
C ARG A 638 43.89 -32.56 12.94
N LEU A 639 44.29 -33.77 12.52
CA LEU A 639 45.56 -34.36 12.93
C LEU A 639 46.75 -33.54 12.46
N TRP A 640 46.71 -33.03 11.22
CA TRP A 640 47.72 -32.12 10.71
C TRP A 640 47.84 -30.86 11.59
N GLU A 641 46.72 -30.26 12.00
CA GLU A 641 46.75 -29.07 12.83
C GLU A 641 47.36 -29.34 14.21
N CYS A 642 47.00 -30.46 14.84
CA CYS A 642 47.62 -30.91 16.09
C CYS A 642 49.13 -31.13 15.91
N LEU A 643 49.53 -31.77 14.82
CA LEU A 643 50.94 -32.02 14.51
C LEU A 643 51.71 -30.70 14.31
N ARG A 644 51.19 -29.81 13.47
CA ARG A 644 51.76 -28.49 13.17
C ARG A 644 52.02 -27.70 14.44
N SER A 645 51.06 -27.66 15.37
CA SER A 645 51.20 -26.94 16.64
C SER A 645 52.35 -27.45 17.53
N THR A 646 52.81 -28.69 17.34
CA THR A 646 53.96 -29.26 18.06
C THR A 646 55.26 -29.19 17.25
N LEU A 647 55.17 -29.20 15.91
CA LEU A 647 56.35 -29.12 15.04
C LEU A 647 56.85 -27.68 14.86
N THR A 648 55.96 -26.68 14.82
CA THR A 648 56.34 -25.27 14.67
C THR A 648 57.26 -24.80 15.81
N PRO A 649 56.96 -25.02 17.11
CA PRO A 649 57.89 -24.68 18.18
C PRO A 649 59.20 -25.48 18.12
N ALA A 650 59.14 -26.74 17.69
CA ALA A 650 60.33 -27.57 17.53
C ALA A 650 61.26 -27.10 16.41
N LEU A 651 60.80 -26.22 15.51
CA LEU A 651 61.53 -25.69 14.35
C LEU A 651 62.37 -24.44 14.69
N ALA A 652 61.93 -23.58 15.62
CA ALA A 652 62.50 -22.24 15.86
C ALA A 652 64.04 -22.25 16.07
N ASP A 653 64.57 -23.16 16.87
CA ASP A 653 66.01 -23.29 17.16
C ASP A 653 66.58 -24.66 16.72
N ALA A 654 66.01 -25.28 15.69
CA ALA A 654 66.44 -26.60 15.24
C ALA A 654 67.77 -26.54 14.44
N PRO A 655 68.73 -27.46 14.68
CA PRO A 655 69.87 -27.64 13.78
C PRO A 655 69.41 -28.20 12.43
N VAL A 656 70.23 -28.02 11.39
CA VAL A 656 69.94 -28.43 10.00
C VAL A 656 69.43 -29.88 9.91
N GLU A 657 70.04 -30.81 10.65
CA GLU A 657 69.67 -32.22 10.65
C GLU A 657 68.27 -32.45 11.25
N ALA A 658 67.91 -31.74 12.31
CA ALA A 658 66.57 -31.83 12.92
C ALA A 658 65.50 -31.18 12.05
N ILE A 659 65.83 -30.10 11.32
CA ILE A 659 64.92 -29.49 10.34
C ILE A 659 64.60 -30.48 9.21
N ALA A 660 65.60 -31.25 8.75
CA ALA A 660 65.40 -32.27 7.72
C ALA A 660 64.49 -33.40 8.21
N ASP A 661 64.65 -33.86 9.45
CA ASP A 661 63.79 -34.88 10.05
C ASP A 661 62.34 -34.36 10.25
N ILE A 662 62.15 -33.11 10.71
CA ILE A 662 60.82 -32.46 10.82
C ILE A 662 60.16 -32.32 9.43
N SER A 663 60.92 -31.89 8.43
CA SER A 663 60.45 -31.77 7.04
C SER A 663 60.03 -33.13 6.48
N ALA A 664 60.76 -34.20 6.81
CA ALA A 664 60.41 -35.55 6.38
C ALA A 664 59.09 -36.02 7.00
N ILE A 665 58.77 -35.65 8.23
CA ILE A 665 57.46 -35.92 8.85
C ILE A 665 56.35 -35.20 8.08
N ALA A 666 56.49 -33.89 7.84
CA ALA A 666 55.52 -33.11 7.08
C ALA A 666 55.38 -33.61 5.63
N GLY A 667 56.46 -34.03 4.98
CA GLY A 667 56.47 -34.63 3.65
C GLY A 667 55.61 -35.89 3.57
N ARG A 668 55.73 -36.80 4.54
CA ARG A 668 54.87 -38.00 4.64
C ARG A 668 53.39 -37.65 4.78
N CYS A 669 53.07 -36.55 5.47
CA CYS A 669 51.69 -36.04 5.56
C CYS A 669 51.19 -35.58 4.19
N LEU A 670 52.01 -34.83 3.45
CA LEU A 670 51.68 -34.35 2.10
C LEU A 670 51.47 -35.50 1.10
N ASP A 671 52.22 -36.59 1.24
CA ASP A 671 52.08 -37.78 0.38
C ASP A 671 50.73 -38.48 0.54
N HIS A 672 50.16 -38.44 1.73
CA HIS A 672 48.86 -39.02 2.05
C HIS A 672 47.69 -38.03 1.97
N TRP A 673 47.97 -36.77 1.59
CA TRP A 673 46.97 -35.69 1.58
C TRP A 673 45.72 -36.07 0.75
N PRO A 674 44.49 -35.83 1.26
CA PRO A 674 43.27 -36.21 0.57
C PRO A 674 43.15 -35.62 -0.85
N ALA A 675 42.52 -36.37 -1.76
CA ALA A 675 42.33 -35.98 -3.16
C ALA A 675 41.45 -34.71 -3.32
N ARG A 676 41.54 -34.07 -4.50
CA ARG A 676 40.71 -32.90 -4.86
C ARG A 676 39.23 -33.27 -4.84
N GLY A 677 38.41 -32.47 -4.15
CA GLY A 677 36.96 -32.70 -3.98
C GLY A 677 36.49 -32.78 -2.52
N SER A 678 37.42 -32.84 -1.57
CA SER A 678 37.17 -32.91 -0.13
C SER A 678 36.93 -31.55 0.56
N GLY A 679 36.86 -30.45 -0.20
CA GLY A 679 36.80 -29.08 0.35
C GLY A 679 38.13 -28.50 0.84
N LEU A 680 39.20 -29.32 0.88
CA LEU A 680 40.56 -28.89 1.23
C LEU A 680 41.38 -28.49 -0.02
N ALA A 681 42.38 -27.64 0.17
CA ALA A 681 43.37 -27.33 -0.85
C ALA A 681 44.08 -28.62 -1.31
N GLY A 682 44.14 -28.85 -2.63
CA GLY A 682 44.73 -30.09 -3.16
C GLY A 682 46.23 -30.21 -2.87
N ARG A 683 46.79 -31.43 -3.02
CA ARG A 683 48.23 -31.71 -2.81
C ARG A 683 49.16 -30.77 -3.59
N SER A 684 48.80 -30.40 -4.82
CA SER A 684 49.59 -29.50 -5.68
C SER A 684 49.21 -28.02 -5.54
N ASP A 685 48.24 -27.66 -4.69
CA ASP A 685 47.87 -26.26 -4.46
C ASP A 685 48.99 -25.58 -3.63
N PRO A 686 49.51 -24.41 -4.05
CA PRO A 686 50.50 -23.67 -3.26
C PRO A 686 49.97 -23.23 -1.89
N ARG A 687 48.65 -23.09 -1.72
CA ARG A 687 48.01 -22.73 -0.44
C ARG A 687 47.78 -23.91 0.49
N ASN A 688 48.27 -25.10 0.13
CA ASN A 688 48.16 -26.27 0.98
C ASN A 688 48.93 -26.04 2.29
N PRO A 689 48.33 -26.25 3.47
CA PRO A 689 48.94 -25.90 4.75
C PRO A 689 50.20 -26.72 5.06
N VAL A 690 50.33 -27.93 4.51
CA VAL A 690 51.56 -28.74 4.64
C VAL A 690 52.66 -28.18 3.74
N ARG A 691 52.33 -27.69 2.55
CA ARG A 691 53.32 -27.06 1.65
C ARG A 691 53.85 -25.75 2.23
N LEU A 692 52.96 -24.92 2.78
CA LEU A 692 53.36 -23.70 3.47
C LEU A 692 54.29 -24.02 4.66
N PHE A 693 54.00 -25.10 5.41
CA PHE A 693 54.89 -25.54 6.49
C PHE A 693 56.24 -26.07 5.98
N LEU A 694 56.26 -26.82 4.88
CA LEU A 694 57.51 -27.29 4.24
C LEU A 694 58.35 -26.12 3.71
N GLU A 695 57.71 -25.08 3.16
CA GLU A 695 58.36 -23.82 2.79
C GLU A 695 58.97 -23.15 4.02
N SER A 696 58.26 -23.12 5.15
CA SER A 696 58.77 -22.62 6.43
C SER A 696 59.98 -23.41 6.96
N CYS A 697 59.97 -24.73 6.78
CA CYS A 697 61.11 -25.58 7.11
C CYS A 697 62.31 -25.23 6.23
N GLU A 698 62.11 -25.00 4.93
CA GLU A 698 63.18 -24.62 4.00
C GLU A 698 63.77 -23.24 4.33
N LYS A 699 62.94 -22.25 4.67
CA LYS A 699 63.38 -20.94 5.17
C LYS A 699 64.29 -21.09 6.39
N THR A 700 63.82 -21.86 7.38
CA THR A 700 64.57 -22.12 8.62
C THR A 700 65.87 -22.89 8.33
N ARG A 701 65.86 -23.84 7.38
CA ARG A 701 67.04 -24.61 6.97
C ARG A 701 68.10 -23.69 6.35
N CYS A 702 67.70 -22.75 5.50
CA CYS A 702 68.59 -21.77 4.91
C CYS A 702 69.26 -20.91 5.99
N LEU A 703 68.50 -20.42 6.97
CA LEU A 703 69.05 -19.62 8.08
C LEU A 703 70.00 -20.45 8.97
N ALA A 704 69.62 -21.68 9.34
CA ALA A 704 70.48 -22.59 10.10
C ALA A 704 71.78 -22.97 9.34
N MET A 705 71.71 -23.07 8.01
CA MET A 705 72.89 -23.31 7.19
C MET A 705 73.79 -22.07 7.15
N ALA A 706 73.22 -20.87 7.03
CA ALA A 706 73.98 -19.62 7.07
C ALA A 706 74.73 -19.47 8.40
N GLU A 707 74.07 -19.71 9.54
CA GLU A 707 74.70 -19.75 10.88
C GLU A 707 75.88 -20.73 10.90
N ARG A 708 75.66 -21.98 10.49
CA ARG A 708 76.71 -23.02 10.46
C ARG A 708 77.90 -22.65 9.58
N LEU A 709 77.67 -21.97 8.46
CA LEU A 709 78.71 -21.54 7.52
C LEU A 709 79.50 -20.35 8.07
N LEU A 710 78.84 -19.44 8.78
CA LEU A 710 79.48 -18.32 9.46
C LEU A 710 80.30 -18.78 10.68
N ASP A 711 79.84 -19.80 11.38
CA ASP A 711 80.54 -20.42 12.53
C ASP A 711 81.69 -21.36 12.11
N SER A 712 81.86 -21.65 10.81
CA SER A 712 82.93 -22.53 10.34
C SER A 712 84.28 -21.80 10.32
N GLU A 713 85.39 -22.54 10.53
CA GLU A 713 86.75 -21.99 10.45
C GLU A 713 87.48 -22.52 9.20
N PRO A 714 87.79 -21.68 8.18
CA PRO A 714 87.43 -20.27 8.03
C PRO A 714 85.96 -20.06 7.60
N ALA A 715 85.39 -18.91 7.98
CA ALA A 715 83.99 -18.58 7.73
C ALA A 715 83.68 -18.47 6.22
N LYS A 716 82.58 -19.11 5.80
CA LYS A 716 82.16 -19.16 4.40
C LYS A 716 81.08 -18.10 4.10
N VAL A 717 81.50 -16.84 4.18
CA VAL A 717 80.60 -15.67 4.12
C VAL A 717 79.78 -15.60 2.83
N GLN A 718 80.36 -15.92 1.67
CA GLN A 718 79.63 -15.87 0.40
C GLN A 718 78.51 -16.91 0.33
N GLU A 719 78.79 -18.16 0.71
CA GLU A 719 77.80 -19.25 0.76
C GLU A 719 76.70 -18.92 1.79
N ALA A 720 77.06 -18.34 2.94
CA ALA A 720 76.10 -17.91 3.95
C ALA A 720 75.15 -16.82 3.44
N SER A 721 75.68 -15.80 2.76
CA SER A 721 74.88 -14.72 2.15
C SER A 721 73.89 -15.23 1.09
N GLU A 722 74.28 -16.23 0.29
CA GLU A 722 73.37 -16.86 -0.67
C GLU A 722 72.19 -17.55 0.03
N HIS A 723 72.45 -18.29 1.11
CA HIS A 723 71.40 -18.93 1.91
C HIS A 723 70.46 -17.92 2.57
N ILE A 724 70.99 -16.82 3.10
CA ILE A 724 70.18 -15.73 3.67
C ILE A 724 69.30 -15.09 2.59
N GLY A 725 69.87 -14.79 1.42
CA GLY A 725 69.15 -14.23 0.29
C GLY A 725 68.02 -15.14 -0.20
N TRP A 726 68.22 -16.46 -0.22
CA TRP A 726 67.16 -17.41 -0.52
C TRP A 726 66.04 -17.41 0.53
N ALA A 727 66.38 -17.35 1.83
CA ALA A 727 65.37 -17.27 2.90
C ALA A 727 64.53 -15.99 2.80
N LEU A 728 65.16 -14.83 2.56
CA LEU A 728 64.47 -13.55 2.36
C LEU A 728 63.65 -13.51 1.06
N GLY A 729 64.16 -14.12 -0.02
CA GLY A 729 63.45 -14.22 -1.29
C GLY A 729 62.18 -15.07 -1.23
N MET A 730 62.12 -16.05 -0.32
CA MET A 730 60.89 -16.80 -0.01
C MET A 730 59.94 -16.04 0.93
N GLY A 731 60.42 -15.00 1.62
CA GLY A 731 59.70 -14.24 2.65
C GLY A 731 59.65 -14.96 3.99
N LEU A 732 59.84 -14.25 5.11
CA LEU A 732 59.95 -14.86 6.45
C LEU A 732 58.57 -15.05 7.11
N ASP A 733 58.43 -16.06 7.97
CA ASP A 733 57.14 -16.43 8.57
C ASP A 733 56.98 -16.03 10.04
N ALA A 734 58.08 -15.80 10.76
CA ALA A 734 58.08 -15.51 12.20
C ALA A 734 59.19 -14.52 12.61
N ASN A 735 58.98 -13.79 13.71
CA ASN A 735 59.95 -12.84 14.28
C ASN A 735 61.32 -13.49 14.54
N ASP A 736 61.33 -14.76 14.95
CA ASP A 736 62.55 -15.52 15.15
C ASP A 736 63.38 -15.69 13.86
N GLN A 737 62.74 -15.94 12.73
CA GLN A 737 63.43 -16.04 11.44
C GLN A 737 64.02 -14.67 11.02
N VAL A 738 63.33 -13.57 11.33
CA VAL A 738 63.83 -12.20 11.10
C VAL A 738 65.06 -11.94 11.95
N ARG A 739 64.99 -12.29 13.24
CA ARG A 739 66.09 -12.19 14.20
C ARG A 739 67.33 -12.90 13.68
N ARG A 740 67.18 -14.18 13.30
CA ARG A 740 68.26 -15.01 12.76
C ARG A 740 68.81 -14.48 11.44
N ALA A 741 67.95 -14.07 10.51
CA ALA A 741 68.37 -13.46 9.25
C ALA A 741 69.16 -12.17 9.47
N ALA A 742 68.72 -11.31 10.39
CA ALA A 742 69.38 -10.05 10.70
C ALA A 742 70.73 -10.24 11.40
N ALA A 743 70.81 -11.16 12.36
CA ALA A 743 72.07 -11.56 12.99
C ALA A 743 73.05 -12.12 11.95
N CYS A 744 72.59 -13.03 11.07
CA CYS A 744 73.42 -13.59 10.00
C CYS A 744 73.88 -12.53 8.99
N LEU A 745 73.03 -11.56 8.61
CA LEU A 745 73.44 -10.45 7.72
C LEU A 745 74.46 -9.53 8.38
N TYR A 746 74.34 -9.28 9.68
CA TYR A 746 75.33 -8.52 10.42
C TYR A 746 76.68 -9.24 10.47
N LEU A 747 76.66 -10.54 10.79
CA LEU A 747 77.85 -11.39 10.88
C LEU A 747 78.50 -11.68 9.51
N ALA A 748 77.71 -11.83 8.45
CA ALA A 748 78.20 -11.90 7.08
C ALA A 748 78.73 -10.54 6.59
N GLY A 749 78.15 -9.45 7.10
CA GLY A 749 78.69 -8.11 7.05
C GLY A 749 79.97 -7.99 7.87
N ARG A 750 80.65 -6.84 7.78
CA ARG A 750 81.98 -6.61 8.37
C ARG A 750 82.01 -6.60 9.92
N HIS A 751 81.62 -7.70 10.57
CA HIS A 751 81.65 -7.86 12.04
C HIS A 751 83.07 -7.73 12.60
N ASP A 752 84.09 -8.20 11.86
CA ASP A 752 85.51 -8.10 12.20
C ASP A 752 86.02 -6.66 12.36
N GLN A 753 85.25 -5.66 11.93
CA GLN A 753 85.61 -4.23 12.01
C GLN A 753 85.02 -3.53 13.23
N ASP A 754 84.06 -4.16 13.92
CA ASP A 754 83.37 -3.58 15.08
C ASP A 754 83.94 -4.16 16.40
N PRO A 755 84.11 -3.34 17.46
CA PRO A 755 84.54 -3.86 18.75
C PRO A 755 83.44 -4.72 19.41
N PRO A 756 83.79 -5.72 20.27
CA PRO A 756 82.82 -6.65 20.86
C PRO A 756 81.65 -5.99 21.61
N ALA A 757 81.85 -4.79 22.17
CA ALA A 757 80.78 -4.04 22.83
C ALA A 757 79.73 -3.52 21.83
N LEU A 758 80.16 -3.06 20.65
CA LEU A 758 79.29 -2.60 19.58
C LEU A 758 78.58 -3.78 18.90
N GLN A 759 79.28 -4.91 18.73
CA GLN A 759 78.67 -6.14 18.22
C GLN A 759 77.49 -6.60 19.09
N ARG A 760 77.66 -6.64 20.42
CA ARG A 760 76.56 -6.96 21.36
C ARG A 760 75.41 -5.97 21.26
N GLN A 761 75.70 -4.67 21.24
CA GLN A 761 74.67 -3.64 21.08
C GLN A 761 73.87 -3.81 19.77
N VAL A 762 74.54 -4.14 18.67
CA VAL A 762 73.87 -4.35 17.38
C VAL A 762 72.99 -5.60 17.44
N LEU A 763 73.49 -6.73 17.95
CA LEU A 763 72.72 -7.97 18.07
C LEU A 763 71.51 -7.79 19.02
N ASP A 764 71.70 -7.21 20.21
CA ASP A 764 70.61 -6.94 21.17
C ASP A 764 69.55 -5.99 20.56
N GLY A 765 70.00 -4.98 19.79
CA GLY A 765 69.11 -4.04 19.12
C GLY A 765 68.34 -4.66 17.95
N LEU A 766 68.91 -5.66 17.27
CA LEU A 766 68.23 -6.42 16.21
C LEU A 766 67.21 -7.40 16.79
N ASP A 767 67.55 -8.05 17.92
CA ASP A 767 66.63 -8.91 18.66
C ASP A 767 65.38 -8.13 19.11
N ALA A 768 65.58 -6.98 19.79
CA ALA A 768 64.48 -6.12 20.24
C ALA A 768 63.65 -5.55 19.08
N TRP A 769 64.29 -5.28 17.93
CA TRP A 769 63.59 -4.84 16.73
C TRP A 769 62.72 -5.95 16.14
N ALA A 770 63.28 -7.16 15.98
CA ALA A 770 62.56 -8.30 15.42
C ALA A 770 61.38 -8.74 16.29
N GLU A 771 61.50 -8.70 17.62
CA GLU A 771 60.41 -8.98 18.55
C GLU A 771 59.23 -8.00 18.42
N GLY A 772 59.51 -6.73 18.12
CA GLY A 772 58.52 -5.66 18.00
C GLY A 772 57.76 -5.60 16.66
N LEU A 773 58.05 -6.50 15.72
CA LEU A 773 57.42 -6.51 14.40
C LEU A 773 56.04 -7.16 14.43
N ALA A 774 55.09 -6.55 13.71
CA ALA A 774 53.79 -7.14 13.44
C ALA A 774 53.89 -8.26 12.39
N GLU A 775 53.03 -9.28 12.48
CA GLU A 775 53.07 -10.47 11.59
C GLU A 775 53.05 -10.13 10.09
N ASP A 776 52.33 -9.08 9.68
CA ASP A 776 52.27 -8.64 8.28
C ASP A 776 53.57 -7.99 7.80
N ALA A 777 54.32 -7.35 8.71
CA ALA A 777 55.60 -6.74 8.42
C ALA A 777 56.67 -7.81 8.20
N VAL A 778 56.68 -8.86 9.03
CA VAL A 778 57.61 -10.01 8.97
C VAL A 778 57.71 -10.62 7.57
N ARG A 779 56.56 -10.81 6.90
CA ARG A 779 56.49 -11.44 5.57
C ARG A 779 57.03 -10.57 4.44
N ARG A 780 57.22 -9.27 4.67
CA ARG A 780 57.61 -8.29 3.65
C ARG A 780 59.02 -7.72 3.84
N ILE A 781 59.71 -8.17 4.90
CA ILE A 781 61.05 -7.68 5.21
C ILE A 781 61.99 -7.99 4.06
N THR A 782 62.72 -6.95 3.63
CA THR A 782 63.74 -7.07 2.60
C THR A 782 65.14 -7.00 3.20
N GLU A 783 66.12 -7.50 2.47
CA GLU A 783 67.53 -7.40 2.84
C GLU A 783 67.96 -5.94 3.07
N GLN A 784 67.48 -5.00 2.23
CA GLN A 784 67.79 -3.57 2.35
C GLN A 784 67.25 -2.96 3.65
N GLU A 785 66.08 -3.41 4.10
CA GLU A 785 65.47 -2.94 5.35
C GLU A 785 66.26 -3.42 6.57
N ILE A 786 66.71 -4.68 6.56
CA ILE A 786 67.60 -5.22 7.59
C ILE A 786 68.94 -4.46 7.59
N ILE A 787 69.55 -4.24 6.43
CA ILE A 787 70.82 -3.48 6.31
C ILE A 787 70.65 -2.04 6.82
N GLY A 788 69.55 -1.37 6.46
CA GLY A 788 69.22 -0.03 6.95
C GLY A 788 69.02 -0.01 8.47
N ARG A 789 68.43 -1.06 9.04
CA ARG A 789 68.25 -1.19 10.48
C ARG A 789 69.57 -1.43 11.21
N ILE A 790 70.44 -2.29 10.69
CA ILE A 790 71.80 -2.50 11.19
C ILE A 790 72.55 -1.16 11.22
N ALA A 791 72.51 -0.39 10.13
CA ALA A 791 73.16 0.93 10.06
C ALA A 791 72.60 1.92 11.09
N THR A 792 71.29 1.90 11.32
CA THR A 792 70.62 2.77 12.30
C THR A 792 71.06 2.44 13.74
N ILE A 793 71.10 1.16 14.10
CA ILE A 793 71.50 0.70 15.45
C ILE A 793 73.00 0.93 15.69
N ARG A 794 73.83 0.78 14.64
CA ARG A 794 75.28 0.99 14.69
C ARG A 794 75.66 2.47 14.87
N THR A 795 74.80 3.41 14.52
CA THR A 795 75.07 4.85 14.66
C THR A 795 74.87 5.28 16.12
N PRO A 796 75.88 5.81 16.82
CA PRO A 796 75.69 6.27 18.19
C PRO A 796 74.73 7.46 18.23
N LEU A 797 73.76 7.44 19.15
CA LEU A 797 72.90 8.58 19.51
C LEU A 797 73.78 9.72 20.08
N GLY A 798 74.44 10.48 19.20
CA GLY A 798 75.43 11.48 19.63
C GLY A 798 76.19 12.25 18.54
N SER A 799 75.78 12.22 17.28
CA SER A 799 76.32 13.13 16.25
C SER A 799 75.24 14.07 15.71
N ALA A 800 74.81 15.03 16.53
CA ALA A 800 74.17 16.24 16.03
C ALA A 800 75.24 17.18 15.46
N PRO A 801 75.05 17.82 14.30
CA PRO A 801 76.00 18.81 13.81
C PRO A 801 75.96 20.06 14.69
N SER A 802 77.14 20.44 15.15
CA SER A 802 77.44 21.64 15.95
C SER A 802 77.16 22.93 15.18
N ASP A 803 76.29 23.76 15.77
CA ASP A 803 76.21 25.23 15.78
C ASP A 803 76.46 26.10 14.52
N ARG A 804 75.40 26.87 14.21
CA ARG A 804 75.30 28.33 13.97
C ARG A 804 76.52 29.10 13.42
N GLN A 805 76.27 29.86 12.35
CA GLN A 805 76.70 31.27 12.15
C GLN A 805 75.75 31.92 11.12
N GLU A 806 74.90 32.85 11.54
CA GLU A 806 75.03 34.31 11.28
C GLU A 806 74.99 34.71 9.79
N ILE A 807 73.78 34.92 9.26
CA ILE A 807 73.16 36.17 8.75
C ILE A 807 71.82 35.81 8.09
#